data_AF-A0A330L680-F1
#
_entry.id   AF-A0A330L680-F1
#
_cell.length_a   1.000
_cell.length_b   1.000
_cell.length_c   1.000
_cell.angle_alpha   90.00
_cell.angle_beta   90.00
_cell.angle_gamma   90.00
#
_symmetry.space_group_name_H-M   'P 1'
#
loop_
_entity.id
_entity.type
_entity.pdbx_description
1 polymer ?
#
loop_
_entity_poly.entity_id
_entity_poly.type
_entity_poly.pdbx_seq_one_letter_code
_entity_poly.pdbx_strand_id
1 'polypeptide(L)'
;MHAGSTTATPSTSAHASDSAELVLTNLPDDGPRLEGQSQGMDALALQEGLNAYGRGEWSQARRLFEKVVSQQPESALTPTAMAFLAETSLKEDTANGNRLDALDRYKTLLRDYPQSLNAKRAEWRMADVYLSQGWHQEAQSLYERALSHNAQSPDGERALLGLGYTALALDKWRDAELTFEDLRKRSSHDLILLHATMGLASSLFHQRRTQDASAMYDLAYRRWPKSLRMNPLALGRYASIQLELHHEVIGRGLLLQFYNLYPAHQDAPAMLLRLADSLQSSQYLPSAEFFYGFIAAHYVETPPAALAAVRLATLRVKQTPADGTPSASQSAARLMYDTPPPNQSVEEYLKYMRAVAAQHDHDAIGSEALFQVAAHLEQAEEIAPALIAYKQVADRSSGGPDDPWPAKAGERLATILRPWMEAAVRSHDDLTLTTLFHRHGPAAERHYLSSPLLLEIADAHDRLGFTTEAGRLYQLMTKGTKRPLVTEQALLGLAKVYLSQHDTAAARKVLERYRLEYPTGQGEQEALHLLVQTMADEGDLAGLLHFCRAWMLHHPQHADRPWMYQQMATVFLRLNKHEEAVIATEEAFKAGAPKTIDALLAYADLLAQMKRYQEAIDVYHSVIEKKPNQSQLQWARLQIVRGWQALKQPDRATVALAELGQTDDALVTRFSSSIHESIKQERQLPQEGL
;
A
#
# COMPACT_ATOMS: atom_id res chain seq x y z
N MET A 1 33.05 -16.46 21.50
CA MET A 1 32.59 -15.83 22.75
C MET A 1 33.30 -14.49 22.84
N HIS A 2 32.72 -13.30 22.76
CA HIS A 2 31.36 -12.75 22.95
C HIS A 2 31.14 -11.64 21.91
N ALA A 3 30.01 -11.60 21.18
CA ALA A 3 28.89 -10.66 21.36
C ALA A 3 29.35 -9.18 21.50
N GLY A 4 29.11 -8.24 20.58
CA GLY A 4 28.00 -8.10 19.63
C GLY A 4 26.89 -7.24 20.23
N SER A 5 27.07 -5.92 20.27
CA SER A 5 26.02 -4.95 20.60
C SER A 5 26.01 -3.82 19.60
N THR A 6 25.24 -4.01 18.52
CA THR A 6 24.78 -2.99 17.60
C THR A 6 23.73 -2.14 18.31
N THR A 7 24.11 -0.94 18.77
CA THR A 7 23.14 0.07 19.18
C THR A 7 22.56 0.70 17.92
N ALA A 8 21.36 0.27 17.54
CA ALA A 8 20.51 0.98 16.62
C ALA A 8 20.30 2.40 17.16
N THR A 9 20.77 3.41 16.43
CA THR A 9 20.43 4.81 16.68
C THR A 9 18.96 4.99 16.35
N PRO A 10 18.09 5.33 17.33
CA PRO A 10 16.73 5.71 17.00
C PRO A 10 16.78 7.00 16.17
N SER A 11 15.83 7.16 15.27
CA SER A 11 15.55 8.39 14.53
C SER A 11 15.32 9.55 15.51
N THR A 12 16.40 10.26 15.86
CA THR A 12 16.42 11.35 16.85
C THR A 12 15.95 12.70 16.30
N SER A 13 15.73 12.83 14.99
CA SER A 13 15.36 14.11 14.37
C SER A 13 13.92 14.53 14.65
N ALA A 14 12.97 13.59 14.74
CA ALA A 14 11.56 13.91 15.00
C ALA A 14 11.37 14.43 16.45
N HIS A 15 11.87 13.67 17.44
CA HIS A 15 11.72 14.02 18.86
C HIS A 15 12.52 15.26 19.28
N ALA A 16 13.65 15.56 18.63
CA ALA A 16 14.37 16.81 18.87
C ALA A 16 13.60 18.03 18.32
N SER A 17 12.89 17.88 17.20
CA SER A 17 12.10 18.95 16.60
C SER A 17 10.83 19.29 17.41
N ASP A 18 10.19 18.28 18.02
CA ASP A 18 9.02 18.48 18.89
C ASP A 18 9.38 19.16 20.22
N SER A 19 10.58 18.87 20.75
CA SER A 19 11.09 19.55 21.96
C SER A 19 11.39 21.04 21.73
N ALA A 20 11.76 21.42 20.49
CA ALA A 20 11.99 22.81 20.10
C ALA A 20 10.68 23.59 19.88
N GLU A 21 9.64 22.90 19.42
CA GLU A 21 8.29 23.47 19.29
C GLU A 21 7.69 23.85 20.65
N LEU A 22 8.02 23.08 21.68
CA LEU A 22 7.70 23.34 23.08
C LEU A 22 8.58 24.42 23.73
N VAL A 23 9.63 24.95 23.07
CA VAL A 23 10.35 26.13 23.61
C VAL A 23 9.48 27.40 23.58
N LEU A 24 8.35 27.35 22.87
CA LEU A 24 7.27 28.35 22.94
C LEU A 24 6.38 28.21 24.19
N THR A 25 6.63 27.27 25.12
CA THR A 25 5.79 27.03 26.31
C THR A 25 5.90 28.09 27.39
N ASN A 26 6.70 29.15 27.25
CA ASN A 26 6.47 30.34 28.08
C ASN A 26 5.17 31.01 27.60
N LEU A 27 4.04 30.44 28.00
CA LEU A 27 2.71 30.96 27.71
C LEU A 27 2.68 32.44 28.11
N PRO A 28 2.05 33.33 27.32
CA PRO A 28 1.98 34.74 27.64
C PRO A 28 1.46 34.93 29.06
N ASP A 29 2.28 35.45 29.97
CA ASP A 29 1.95 35.58 31.39
C ASP A 29 2.45 36.91 31.92
N ASP A 30 1.54 37.66 32.56
CA ASP A 30 1.89 38.95 33.17
C ASP A 30 2.51 38.76 34.57
N GLY A 31 2.60 37.50 35.03
CA GLY A 31 3.10 37.13 36.35
C GLY A 31 2.01 37.07 37.41
N PRO A 32 2.40 36.86 38.69
CA PRO A 32 1.47 36.83 39.81
C PRO A 32 0.61 38.10 39.91
N ARG A 33 -0.65 37.94 40.29
CA ARG A 33 -1.60 39.05 40.41
C ARG A 33 -1.37 39.76 41.75
N LEU A 34 -1.22 41.09 41.69
CA LEU A 34 -1.14 41.93 42.89
C LEU A 34 -2.55 42.09 43.46
N GLU A 35 -2.83 41.38 44.55
CA GLU A 35 -4.13 41.41 45.24
C GLU A 35 -3.93 41.59 46.75
N GLY A 36 -4.99 42.01 47.43
CA GLY A 36 -4.92 42.41 48.82
C GLY A 36 -4.33 43.80 49.03
N GLN A 37 -4.63 44.40 50.18
CA GLN A 37 -4.11 45.70 50.58
C GLN A 37 -3.64 45.61 52.03
N SER A 38 -2.47 46.17 52.30
CA SER A 38 -1.96 46.38 53.65
C SER A 38 -1.16 47.68 53.70
N GLN A 39 -1.12 48.32 54.87
CA GLN A 39 -0.27 49.49 55.16
C GLN A 39 0.82 49.15 56.19
N GLY A 40 0.99 47.87 56.52
CA GLY A 40 1.91 47.38 57.53
C GLY A 40 3.31 47.02 57.01
N MET A 41 4.08 46.36 57.87
CA MET A 41 5.44 45.87 57.56
C MET A 41 5.46 44.79 56.45
N ASP A 42 4.37 44.06 56.28
CA ASP A 42 4.12 43.15 55.15
C ASP A 42 4.09 43.87 53.81
N ALA A 43 3.42 45.04 53.72
CA ALA A 43 3.35 45.81 52.49
C ALA A 43 4.72 46.32 52.06
N LEU A 44 5.54 46.77 53.02
CA LEU A 44 6.93 47.16 52.77
C LEU A 44 7.76 45.96 52.29
N ALA A 45 7.67 44.82 52.99
CA ALA A 45 8.41 43.60 52.62
C ALA A 45 8.01 43.09 51.22
N LEU A 46 6.71 43.14 50.87
CA LEU A 46 6.23 42.80 49.55
C LEU A 46 6.80 43.75 48.49
N GLN A 47 6.76 45.07 48.71
CA GLN A 47 7.28 46.06 47.77
C GLN A 47 8.80 45.91 47.54
N GLU A 48 9.57 45.73 48.61
CA GLU A 48 11.01 45.44 48.51
C GLU A 48 11.26 44.12 47.76
N GLY A 49 10.44 43.09 48.02
CA GLY A 49 10.51 41.80 47.34
C GLY A 49 10.23 41.92 45.84
N LEU A 50 9.21 42.69 45.44
CA LEU A 50 8.89 42.96 44.03
C LEU A 50 10.03 43.71 43.33
N ASN A 51 10.65 44.68 44.01
CA ASN A 51 11.81 45.41 43.47
C ASN A 51 13.01 44.47 43.26
N ALA A 52 13.32 43.60 44.23
CA ALA A 52 14.38 42.60 44.11
C ALA A 52 14.07 41.59 42.99
N TYR A 53 12.82 41.13 42.88
CA TYR A 53 12.35 40.25 41.82
C TYR A 53 12.54 40.88 40.43
N GLY A 54 12.17 42.15 40.27
CA GLY A 54 12.36 42.89 39.02
C GLY A 54 13.82 43.11 38.62
N ARG A 55 14.76 43.08 39.57
CA ARG A 55 16.21 43.15 39.33
C ARG A 55 16.86 41.78 39.08
N GLY A 56 16.12 40.69 39.21
CA GLY A 56 16.65 39.32 39.13
C GLY A 56 17.41 38.88 40.38
N GLU A 57 17.24 39.57 41.52
CA GLU A 57 17.86 39.26 42.80
C GLU A 57 17.05 38.16 43.53
N TRP A 58 16.98 36.96 42.94
CA TRP A 58 16.04 35.90 43.35
C TRP A 58 16.13 35.52 44.83
N SER A 59 17.35 35.37 45.37
CA SER A 59 17.57 35.01 46.77
C SER A 59 17.13 36.10 47.76
N GLN A 60 17.21 37.37 47.35
CA GLN A 60 16.71 38.49 48.13
C GLN A 60 15.18 38.58 48.04
N ALA A 61 14.62 38.44 46.84
CA ALA A 61 13.18 38.40 46.62
C ALA A 61 12.52 37.28 47.43
N ARG A 62 13.10 36.06 47.41
CA ARG A 62 12.65 34.91 48.19
C ARG A 62 12.56 35.24 49.68
N ARG A 63 13.64 35.74 50.28
CA ARG A 63 13.67 36.09 51.72
C ARG A 63 12.61 37.13 52.08
N LEU A 64 12.38 38.12 51.21
CA LEU A 64 11.42 39.19 51.45
C LEU A 64 9.97 38.69 51.34
N PHE A 65 9.65 37.84 50.36
CA PHE A 65 8.33 37.24 50.27
C PHE A 65 8.09 36.20 51.36
N GLU A 66 9.10 35.40 51.76
CA GLU A 66 9.01 34.48 52.89
C GLU A 66 8.70 35.22 54.20
N LYS A 67 9.24 36.44 54.36
CA LYS A 67 8.94 37.30 55.51
C LYS A 67 7.44 37.62 55.58
N VAL A 68 6.79 37.91 54.45
CA VAL A 68 5.33 38.14 54.38
C VAL A 68 4.57 36.88 54.80
N VAL A 69 4.90 35.73 54.19
CA VAL A 69 4.17 34.47 54.40
C VAL A 69 4.37 33.89 55.81
N SER A 70 5.58 33.96 56.38
CA SER A 70 5.91 33.32 57.66
C SER A 70 5.62 34.20 58.88
N GLN A 71 5.79 35.51 58.77
CA GLN A 71 5.64 36.42 59.92
C GLN A 71 4.23 37.02 59.99
N GLN A 72 3.51 37.07 58.87
CA GLN A 72 2.17 37.68 58.77
C GLN A 72 1.22 36.83 57.92
N PRO A 73 0.97 35.56 58.29
CA PRO A 73 0.17 34.62 57.48
C PRO A 73 -1.27 35.09 57.23
N GLU A 74 -1.87 35.84 58.16
CA GLU A 74 -3.22 36.40 58.02
C GLU A 74 -3.30 37.66 57.13
N SER A 75 -2.17 38.14 56.60
CA SER A 75 -2.15 39.30 55.71
C SER A 75 -2.95 39.04 54.43
N ALA A 76 -3.70 40.05 53.98
CA ALA A 76 -4.34 40.03 52.67
C ALA A 76 -3.33 39.90 51.51
N LEU A 77 -2.04 40.20 51.75
CA LEU A 77 -0.95 40.09 50.76
C LEU A 77 -0.33 38.69 50.68
N THR A 78 -0.67 37.78 51.59
CA THR A 78 -0.10 36.43 51.65
C THR A 78 -0.25 35.67 50.33
N PRO A 79 -1.43 35.65 49.65
CA PRO A 79 -1.57 34.96 48.37
C PRO A 79 -0.64 35.52 47.27
N THR A 80 -0.49 36.85 47.20
CA THR A 80 0.45 37.49 46.28
C THR A 80 1.89 37.08 46.58
N ALA A 81 2.33 37.18 47.85
CA ALA A 81 3.68 36.80 48.24
C ALA A 81 3.98 35.31 47.98
N MET A 82 3.02 34.42 48.23
CA MET A 82 3.15 32.99 47.93
C MET A 82 3.31 32.69 46.44
N ALA A 83 2.55 33.38 45.58
CA ALA A 83 2.65 33.22 44.14
C ALA A 83 4.00 33.73 43.61
N PHE A 84 4.50 34.86 44.14
CA PHE A 84 5.84 35.34 43.82
C PHE A 84 6.94 34.42 44.35
N LEU A 85 6.76 33.76 45.49
CA LEU A 85 7.70 32.73 45.96
C LEU A 85 7.77 31.56 44.99
N ALA A 86 6.62 31.07 44.52
CA ALA A 86 6.57 29.98 43.54
C ALA A 86 7.33 30.35 42.24
N GLU A 87 7.09 31.54 41.69
CA GLU A 87 7.80 32.01 40.50
C GLU A 87 9.29 32.27 40.76
N THR A 88 9.66 32.78 41.95
CA THR A 88 11.07 32.97 42.33
C THR A 88 11.80 31.63 42.38
N SER A 89 11.17 30.58 42.92
CA SER A 89 11.74 29.22 42.92
C SER A 89 11.97 28.70 41.50
N LEU A 90 11.05 28.96 40.57
CA LEU A 90 11.22 28.57 39.15
C LEU A 90 12.33 29.36 38.43
N LYS A 91 12.66 30.57 38.88
CA LYS A 91 13.68 31.44 38.27
C LYS A 91 15.09 31.26 38.84
N GLU A 92 15.21 30.89 40.12
CA GLU A 92 16.50 30.83 40.83
C GLU A 92 17.35 29.62 40.43
N ASP A 93 16.73 28.48 40.14
CA ASP A 93 17.41 27.29 39.60
C ASP A 93 16.38 26.40 38.88
N THR A 94 16.74 25.88 37.70
CA THR A 94 15.91 24.99 36.90
C THR A 94 16.02 23.52 37.33
N ALA A 95 16.77 23.22 38.40
CA ALA A 95 16.81 21.89 39.01
C ALA A 95 15.44 21.41 39.51
N ASN A 96 15.23 20.08 39.50
CA ASN A 96 13.95 19.45 39.87
C ASN A 96 13.46 19.81 41.30
N GLY A 97 14.36 20.10 42.23
CA GLY A 97 14.01 20.44 43.62
C GLY A 97 13.19 21.73 43.74
N ASN A 98 13.56 22.78 43.02
CA ASN A 98 12.86 24.07 43.11
C ASN A 98 11.52 24.08 42.35
N ARG A 99 11.35 23.19 41.36
CA ARG A 99 10.05 22.98 40.69
C ARG A 99 9.03 22.33 41.63
N LEU A 100 9.46 21.36 42.44
CA LEU A 100 8.60 20.74 43.46
C LEU A 100 8.18 21.77 44.52
N ASP A 101 9.11 22.62 44.98
CA ASP A 101 8.80 23.73 45.89
C ASP A 101 7.76 24.69 45.28
N ALA A 102 7.91 25.07 44.01
CA ALA A 102 6.92 25.91 43.32
C ALA A 102 5.54 25.24 43.22
N LEU A 103 5.49 23.95 42.86
CA LEU A 103 4.24 23.18 42.79
C LEU A 103 3.55 23.07 44.16
N ASP A 104 4.32 22.86 45.23
CA ASP A 104 3.76 22.75 46.59
C ASP A 104 3.24 24.11 47.11
N ARG A 105 3.92 25.21 46.77
CA ARG A 105 3.40 26.56 47.03
C ARG A 105 2.09 26.83 46.27
N TYR A 106 2.01 26.42 45.01
CA TYR A 106 0.77 26.53 44.23
C TYR A 106 -0.38 25.66 44.79
N LYS A 107 -0.10 24.41 45.18
CA LYS A 107 -1.09 23.55 45.86
C LYS A 107 -1.58 24.16 47.17
N THR A 108 -0.66 24.74 47.96
CA THR A 108 -1.01 25.43 49.21
C THR A 108 -1.93 26.61 48.92
N LEU A 109 -1.63 27.38 47.88
CA LEU A 109 -2.42 28.53 47.49
C LEU A 109 -3.83 28.14 47.01
N LEU A 110 -3.97 27.02 46.29
CA LEU A 110 -5.26 26.45 45.90
C LEU A 110 -6.08 25.92 47.09
N ARG A 111 -5.40 25.35 48.11
CA ARG A 111 -6.05 24.79 49.31
C ARG A 111 -6.50 25.86 50.28
N ASP A 112 -5.62 26.81 50.60
CA ASP A 112 -5.79 27.75 51.70
C ASP A 112 -6.43 29.07 51.23
N TYR A 113 -6.28 29.42 49.95
CA TYR A 113 -6.78 30.66 49.37
C TYR A 113 -7.56 30.44 48.05
N PRO A 114 -8.57 29.56 47.99
CA PRO A 114 -9.23 29.16 46.73
C PRO A 114 -9.92 30.31 45.97
N GLN A 115 -10.21 31.43 46.63
CA GLN A 115 -10.85 32.61 46.02
C GLN A 115 -9.86 33.65 45.46
N SER A 116 -8.56 33.48 45.73
CA SER A 116 -7.50 34.36 45.25
C SER A 116 -7.39 34.35 43.71
N LEU A 117 -7.08 35.49 43.12
CA LEU A 117 -6.74 35.60 41.70
C LEU A 117 -5.48 34.78 41.37
N ASN A 118 -4.54 34.70 42.31
CA ASN A 118 -3.37 33.83 42.17
C ASN A 118 -3.74 32.34 42.24
N ALA A 119 -4.85 31.96 42.90
CA ALA A 119 -5.30 30.56 42.94
C ALA A 119 -5.89 30.14 41.60
N LYS A 120 -6.65 31.04 40.96
CA LYS A 120 -7.10 30.85 39.58
C LYS A 120 -5.92 30.73 38.61
N ARG A 121 -4.88 31.56 38.78
CA ARG A 121 -3.63 31.47 38.00
C ARG A 121 -2.85 30.19 38.29
N ALA A 122 -2.83 29.72 39.53
CA ALA A 122 -2.02 28.58 39.97
C ALA A 122 -2.35 27.29 39.20
N GLU A 123 -3.62 27.06 38.85
CA GLU A 123 -4.04 25.83 38.16
C GLU A 123 -3.35 25.66 36.79
N TRP A 124 -3.41 26.68 35.93
CA TRP A 124 -2.77 26.62 34.62
C TRP A 124 -1.24 26.80 34.70
N ARG A 125 -0.72 27.52 35.71
CA ARG A 125 0.73 27.62 35.94
C ARG A 125 1.35 26.28 36.35
N MET A 126 0.69 25.53 37.23
CA MET A 126 1.12 24.17 37.56
C MET A 126 1.12 23.27 36.31
N ALA A 127 0.07 23.37 35.49
CA ALA A 127 -0.01 22.62 34.23
C ALA A 127 1.16 22.95 33.28
N ASP A 128 1.55 24.23 33.17
CA ASP A 128 2.69 24.65 32.37
C ASP A 128 4.02 24.11 32.89
N VAL A 129 4.21 24.07 34.22
CA VAL A 129 5.35 23.40 34.83
C VAL A 129 5.37 21.92 34.42
N TYR A 130 4.25 21.20 34.50
CA TYR A 130 4.17 19.80 34.06
C TYR A 130 4.44 19.62 32.57
N LEU A 131 3.90 20.48 31.72
CA LEU A 131 4.11 20.45 30.27
C LEU A 131 5.58 20.63 29.93
N SER A 132 6.26 21.59 30.56
CA SER A 132 7.71 21.82 30.40
C SER A 132 8.58 20.62 30.80
N GLN A 133 8.05 19.72 31.63
CA GLN A 133 8.71 18.49 32.07
C GLN A 133 8.33 17.27 31.23
N GLY A 134 7.45 17.41 30.23
CA GLY A 134 6.94 16.29 29.42
C GLY A 134 5.81 15.48 30.09
N TRP A 135 5.26 15.96 31.21
CA TRP A 135 4.16 15.29 31.92
C TRP A 135 2.82 15.72 31.32
N HIS A 136 2.57 15.26 30.09
CA HIS A 136 1.48 15.75 29.26
C HIS A 136 0.09 15.42 29.81
N GLN A 137 -0.08 14.30 30.51
CA GLN A 137 -1.37 13.90 31.09
C GLN A 137 -1.75 14.77 32.29
N GLU A 138 -0.78 15.01 33.18
CA GLU A 138 -0.91 15.90 34.33
C GLU A 138 -1.17 17.35 33.89
N ALA A 139 -0.43 17.80 32.87
CA ALA A 139 -0.65 19.10 32.25
C ALA A 139 -2.07 19.22 31.68
N GLN A 140 -2.51 18.23 30.90
CA GLN A 140 -3.85 18.22 30.31
C GLN A 140 -4.93 18.32 31.39
N SER A 141 -4.86 17.48 32.43
CA SER A 141 -5.85 17.47 33.52
C SER A 141 -5.93 18.81 34.25
N LEU A 142 -4.79 19.44 34.55
CA LEU A 142 -4.76 20.73 35.25
C LEU A 142 -5.23 21.88 34.37
N TYR A 143 -4.91 21.87 33.08
CA TYR A 143 -5.45 22.87 32.15
C TYR A 143 -6.96 22.72 31.95
N GLU A 144 -7.50 21.49 31.83
CA GLU A 144 -8.94 21.24 31.78
C GLU A 144 -9.64 21.76 33.04
N ARG A 145 -9.03 21.53 34.22
CA ARG A 145 -9.55 22.06 35.49
C ARG A 145 -9.55 23.59 35.51
N ALA A 146 -8.43 24.21 35.14
CA ALA A 146 -8.30 25.66 35.05
C ALA A 146 -9.34 26.27 34.10
N LEU A 147 -9.56 25.64 32.94
CA LEU A 147 -10.56 26.06 31.97
C LEU A 147 -11.99 25.93 32.52
N SER A 148 -12.30 24.84 33.24
CA SER A 148 -13.63 24.61 33.81
C SER A 148 -14.03 25.66 34.85
N HIS A 149 -13.08 26.14 35.65
CA HIS A 149 -13.33 27.16 36.67
C HIS A 149 -13.33 28.59 36.12
N ASN A 150 -12.59 28.84 35.02
CA ASN A 150 -12.25 30.19 34.59
C ASN A 150 -12.47 30.44 33.08
N ALA A 151 -13.42 29.74 32.46
CA ALA A 151 -13.61 29.65 30.99
C ALA A 151 -13.66 30.96 30.21
N GLN A 152 -14.19 32.04 30.78
CA GLN A 152 -14.34 33.35 30.13
C GLN A 152 -13.33 34.40 30.64
N SER A 153 -12.26 33.96 31.31
CA SER A 153 -11.24 34.84 31.88
C SER A 153 -9.92 34.77 31.11
N PRO A 154 -9.01 35.75 31.31
CA PRO A 154 -7.65 35.68 30.76
C PRO A 154 -6.86 34.44 31.21
N ASP A 155 -7.18 33.83 32.36
CA ASP A 155 -6.55 32.59 32.82
C ASP A 155 -7.14 31.37 32.10
N GLY A 156 -8.44 31.40 31.77
CA GLY A 156 -9.08 30.39 30.92
C GLY A 156 -8.53 30.37 29.50
N GLU A 157 -8.26 31.55 28.92
CA GLU A 157 -7.61 31.65 27.60
C GLU A 157 -6.20 31.04 27.60
N ARG A 158 -5.42 31.23 28.68
CA ARG A 158 -4.09 30.63 28.85
C ARG A 158 -4.17 29.12 29.07
N ALA A 159 -5.16 28.66 29.82
CA ALA A 159 -5.42 27.24 29.97
C ALA A 159 -5.78 26.58 28.63
N LEU A 160 -6.63 27.23 27.83
CA LEU A 160 -6.98 26.76 26.48
C LEU A 160 -5.76 26.76 25.54
N LEU A 161 -4.90 27.79 25.63
CA LEU A 161 -3.64 27.82 24.88
C LEU A 161 -2.72 26.66 25.27
N GLY A 162 -2.59 26.40 26.57
CA GLY A 162 -1.84 25.28 27.13
C GLY A 162 -2.40 23.92 26.69
N LEU A 163 -3.72 23.75 26.63
CA LEU A 163 -4.36 22.54 26.08
C LEU A 163 -4.00 22.33 24.61
N GLY A 164 -3.99 23.39 23.79
CA GLY A 164 -3.60 23.30 22.39
C GLY A 164 -2.17 22.80 22.22
N TYR A 165 -1.22 23.34 23.00
CA TYR A 165 0.18 22.87 22.99
C TYR A 165 0.34 21.47 23.61
N THR A 166 -0.45 21.12 24.62
CA THR A 166 -0.46 19.77 25.18
C THR A 166 -0.98 18.75 24.16
N ALA A 167 -2.00 19.11 23.37
CA ALA A 167 -2.50 18.28 22.29
C ALA A 167 -1.47 18.10 21.17
N LEU A 168 -0.71 19.15 20.81
CA LEU A 168 0.43 19.03 19.89
C LEU A 168 1.48 18.05 20.42
N ALA A 169 1.87 18.17 21.70
CA ALA A 169 2.85 17.29 22.31
C ALA A 169 2.40 15.81 22.43
N LEU A 170 1.09 15.57 22.36
CA LEU A 170 0.47 14.24 22.36
C LEU A 170 0.18 13.72 20.93
N ASP A 171 0.67 14.39 19.90
CA ASP A 171 0.39 14.12 18.48
C ASP A 171 -1.11 14.15 18.11
N LYS A 172 -1.94 14.81 18.93
CA LYS A 172 -3.38 14.98 18.71
C LYS A 172 -3.64 16.22 17.85
N TRP A 173 -3.18 16.18 16.61
CA TRP A 173 -3.17 17.34 15.70
C TRP A 173 -4.54 17.96 15.46
N ARG A 174 -5.59 17.13 15.40
CA ARG A 174 -6.95 17.60 15.17
C ARG A 174 -7.54 18.30 16.40
N ASP A 175 -7.24 17.79 17.59
CA ASP A 175 -7.68 18.40 18.85
C ASP A 175 -6.97 19.74 19.06
N ALA A 176 -5.66 19.79 18.75
CA ALA A 176 -4.87 21.02 18.78
C ALA A 176 -5.45 22.08 17.84
N GLU A 177 -5.76 21.72 16.60
CA GLU A 177 -6.40 22.61 15.63
C GLU A 177 -7.70 23.22 16.18
N LEU A 178 -8.63 22.38 16.62
CA LEU A 178 -9.92 22.83 17.15
C LEU A 178 -9.74 23.76 18.37
N THR A 179 -8.80 23.42 19.24
CA THR A 179 -8.49 24.20 20.45
C THR A 179 -7.93 25.58 20.11
N PHE A 180 -6.98 25.66 19.17
CA PHE A 180 -6.42 26.95 18.76
C PHE A 180 -7.41 27.79 17.95
N GLU A 181 -8.27 27.19 17.13
CA GLU A 181 -9.34 27.91 16.43
C GLU A 181 -10.36 28.52 17.40
N ASP A 182 -10.78 27.76 18.41
CA ASP A 182 -11.68 28.23 19.46
C ASP A 182 -11.05 29.39 20.24
N LEU A 183 -9.78 29.24 20.64
CA LEU A 183 -9.04 30.30 21.33
C LEU A 183 -8.94 31.58 20.49
N ARG A 184 -8.66 31.48 19.19
CA ARG A 184 -8.59 32.65 18.29
C ARG A 184 -9.93 33.37 18.11
N LYS A 185 -11.06 32.67 18.26
CA LYS A 185 -12.40 33.28 18.23
C LYS A 185 -12.75 34.00 19.53
N ARG A 186 -12.20 33.52 20.66
CA ARG A 186 -12.49 34.05 22.00
C ARG A 186 -11.57 35.20 22.41
N SER A 187 -10.27 35.06 22.15
CA SER A 187 -9.26 35.98 22.66
C SER A 187 -9.14 37.24 21.81
N SER A 188 -9.08 38.40 22.46
CA SER A 188 -8.65 39.66 21.85
C SER A 188 -7.20 40.03 22.20
N HIS A 189 -6.51 39.20 22.99
CA HIS A 189 -5.17 39.50 23.48
C HIS A 189 -4.11 39.16 22.43
N ASP A 190 -3.31 40.16 22.02
CA ASP A 190 -2.44 40.05 20.84
C ASP A 190 -1.39 38.94 20.94
N LEU A 191 -0.77 38.74 22.11
CA LEU A 191 0.21 37.67 22.31
C LEU A 191 -0.42 36.28 22.33
N ILE A 192 -1.63 36.13 22.88
CA ILE A 192 -2.35 34.85 22.89
C ILE A 192 -2.77 34.51 21.45
N LEU A 193 -3.23 35.49 20.69
CA LEU A 193 -3.53 35.33 19.27
C LEU A 193 -2.29 34.93 18.45
N LEU A 194 -1.11 35.50 18.75
CA LEU A 194 0.15 35.07 18.14
C LEU A 194 0.41 33.59 18.41
N HIS A 195 0.46 33.18 19.67
CA HIS A 195 0.75 31.80 20.05
C HIS A 195 -0.30 30.82 19.50
N ALA A 196 -1.59 31.17 19.56
CA ALA A 196 -2.65 30.35 19.00
C ALA A 196 -2.57 30.23 17.46
N THR A 197 -2.19 31.32 16.77
CA THR A 197 -1.99 31.28 15.30
C THR A 197 -0.78 30.41 14.94
N MET A 198 0.31 30.49 15.70
CA MET A 198 1.49 29.64 15.53
C MET A 198 1.17 28.16 15.77
N GLY A 199 0.52 27.85 16.89
CA GLY A 199 0.11 26.48 17.22
C GLY A 199 -0.87 25.91 16.20
N LEU A 200 -1.79 26.73 15.67
CA LEU A 200 -2.68 26.32 14.58
C LEU A 200 -1.91 26.05 13.28
N ALA A 201 -0.98 26.92 12.91
CA ALA A 201 -0.13 26.73 11.73
C ALA A 201 0.66 25.42 11.79
N SER A 202 1.22 25.11 12.96
CA SER A 202 1.87 23.83 13.24
C SER A 202 0.90 22.64 13.17
N SER A 203 -0.26 22.74 13.82
CA SER A 203 -1.28 21.67 13.81
C SER A 203 -1.67 21.29 12.38
N LEU A 204 -1.88 22.30 11.52
CA LEU A 204 -2.24 22.12 10.12
C LEU A 204 -1.07 21.55 9.30
N PHE A 205 0.17 21.95 9.60
CA PHE A 205 1.37 21.41 8.97
C PHE A 205 1.54 19.91 9.25
N HIS A 206 1.40 19.46 10.50
CA HIS A 206 1.46 18.03 10.86
C HIS A 206 0.35 17.21 10.20
N GLN A 207 -0.81 17.82 9.93
CA GLN A 207 -1.90 17.20 9.16
C GLN A 207 -1.67 17.19 7.63
N ARG A 208 -0.53 17.68 7.14
CA ARG A 208 -0.22 17.84 5.70
C ARG A 208 -1.18 18.78 4.95
N ARG A 209 -1.88 19.66 5.66
CA ARG A 209 -2.76 20.70 5.09
C ARG A 209 -1.95 21.97 4.78
N THR A 210 -1.07 21.85 3.78
CA THR A 210 -0.05 22.86 3.46
C THR A 210 -0.63 24.24 3.12
N GLN A 211 -1.74 24.29 2.37
CA GLN A 211 -2.42 25.55 2.01
C GLN A 211 -2.96 26.27 3.26
N ASP A 212 -3.61 25.54 4.16
CA ASP A 212 -4.18 26.12 5.38
C ASP A 212 -3.08 26.57 6.35
N ALA A 213 -2.02 25.76 6.48
CA ALA A 213 -0.84 26.12 7.26
C ALA A 213 -0.17 27.39 6.71
N SER A 214 -0.03 27.51 5.38
CA SER A 214 0.52 28.72 4.72
C SER A 214 -0.27 29.95 5.12
N ALA A 215 -1.61 29.91 5.07
CA ALA A 215 -2.44 31.05 5.42
C ALA A 215 -2.20 31.54 6.86
N MET A 216 -1.96 30.61 7.80
CA MET A 216 -1.67 30.97 9.18
C MET A 216 -0.25 31.54 9.35
N TYR A 217 0.76 30.98 8.67
CA TYR A 217 2.11 31.55 8.66
C TYR A 217 2.18 32.90 7.95
N ASP A 218 1.44 33.10 6.86
CA ASP A 218 1.31 34.39 6.17
C ASP A 218 0.73 35.45 7.12
N LEU A 219 -0.33 35.09 7.85
CA LEU A 219 -0.93 35.95 8.87
C LEU A 219 0.10 36.29 9.95
N ALA A 220 0.81 35.29 10.47
CA ALA A 220 1.83 35.49 11.50
C ALA A 220 2.98 36.37 11.00
N TYR A 221 3.46 36.18 9.77
CA TYR A 221 4.53 36.98 9.16
C TYR A 221 4.09 38.44 8.98
N ARG A 222 2.83 38.69 8.59
CA ARG A 222 2.29 40.05 8.38
C ARG A 222 2.03 40.78 9.70
N ARG A 223 1.42 40.11 10.69
CA ARG A 223 1.01 40.74 11.96
C ARG A 223 2.13 40.78 12.99
N TRP A 224 2.96 39.73 13.07
CA TRP A 224 4.03 39.59 14.06
C TRP A 224 5.38 39.22 13.41
N PRO A 225 5.90 40.04 12.47
CA PRO A 225 7.09 39.72 11.69
C PRO A 225 8.33 39.47 12.54
N LYS A 226 8.50 40.22 13.65
CA LYS A 226 9.64 40.04 14.56
C LYS A 226 9.57 38.68 15.26
N SER A 227 8.41 38.32 15.80
CA SER A 227 8.22 37.06 16.53
C SER A 227 8.47 35.84 15.65
N LEU A 228 7.95 35.87 14.42
CA LEU A 228 8.15 34.77 13.47
C LEU A 228 9.62 34.65 13.04
N ARG A 229 10.30 35.77 12.75
CA ARG A 229 11.72 35.76 12.39
C ARG A 229 12.63 35.29 13.51
N MET A 230 12.24 35.55 14.77
CA MET A 230 12.98 35.12 15.95
C MET A 230 12.75 33.64 16.32
N ASN A 231 11.89 32.94 15.57
CA ASN A 231 11.62 31.52 15.74
C ASN A 231 12.17 30.75 14.52
N PRO A 232 13.35 30.09 14.63
CA PRO A 232 13.96 29.39 13.49
C PRO A 232 13.07 28.26 12.97
N LEU A 233 12.46 27.46 13.86
CA LEU A 233 11.59 26.34 13.47
C LEU A 233 10.41 26.83 12.62
N ALA A 234 9.71 27.87 13.09
CA ALA A 234 8.59 28.47 12.38
C ALA A 234 9.00 29.06 11.04
N LEU A 235 10.12 29.79 10.99
CA LEU A 235 10.64 30.39 9.78
C LEU A 235 11.03 29.33 8.74
N GLY A 236 11.68 28.24 9.16
CA GLY A 236 12.04 27.11 8.30
C GLY A 236 10.83 26.33 7.77
N ARG A 237 9.83 26.09 8.62
CA ARG A 237 8.55 25.46 8.20
C ARG A 237 7.81 26.33 7.20
N TYR A 238 7.69 27.63 7.47
CA TYR A 238 7.07 28.58 6.56
C TYR A 238 7.79 28.61 5.20
N ALA A 239 9.13 28.67 5.20
CA ALA A 239 9.92 28.62 3.98
C ALA A 239 9.68 27.32 3.17
N SER A 240 9.63 26.18 3.87
CA SER A 240 9.39 24.87 3.26
C SER A 240 8.01 24.77 2.63
N ILE A 241 6.96 25.22 3.34
CA ILE A 241 5.58 25.26 2.82
C ILE A 241 5.50 26.13 1.56
N GLN A 242 6.15 27.30 1.56
CA GLN A 242 6.13 28.18 0.38
C GLN A 242 6.76 27.52 -0.85
N LEU A 243 7.84 26.75 -0.68
CA LEU A 243 8.43 25.98 -1.78
C LEU A 243 7.54 24.82 -2.23
N GLU A 244 6.90 24.10 -1.31
CA GLU A 244 5.93 23.04 -1.64
C GLU A 244 4.72 23.56 -2.42
N LEU A 245 4.32 24.81 -2.17
CA LEU A 245 3.26 25.51 -2.91
C LEU A 245 3.77 26.18 -4.21
N HIS A 246 5.01 25.92 -4.63
CA HIS A 246 5.65 26.49 -5.81
C HIS A 246 5.83 28.03 -5.77
N HIS A 247 5.79 28.64 -4.59
CA HIS A 247 6.09 30.07 -4.39
C HIS A 247 7.60 30.30 -4.22
N GLU A 248 8.35 29.95 -5.27
CA GLU A 248 9.82 29.88 -5.27
C GLU A 248 10.51 31.15 -4.75
N VAL A 249 10.06 32.33 -5.17
CA VAL A 249 10.68 33.61 -4.77
C VAL A 249 10.55 33.86 -3.26
N ILE A 250 9.36 33.63 -2.71
CA ILE A 250 9.09 33.83 -1.28
C ILE A 250 9.84 32.78 -0.47
N GLY A 251 9.75 31.51 -0.86
CA GLY A 251 10.43 30.40 -0.18
C GLY A 251 11.94 30.59 -0.11
N ARG A 252 12.61 30.92 -1.23
CA ARG A 252 14.05 31.20 -1.26
C ARG A 252 14.43 32.39 -0.37
N GLY A 253 13.63 33.47 -0.41
CA GLY A 253 13.85 34.64 0.43
C GLY A 253 13.81 34.30 1.92
N LEU A 254 12.86 33.44 2.33
CA LEU A 254 12.74 32.98 3.71
C LEU A 254 13.88 32.03 4.12
N LEU A 255 14.34 31.14 3.23
CA LEU A 255 15.50 30.28 3.49
C LEU A 255 16.79 31.10 3.68
N LEU A 256 17.01 32.12 2.85
CA LEU A 256 18.12 33.06 3.02
C LEU A 256 17.99 33.86 4.32
N GLN A 257 16.77 34.30 4.65
CA GLN A 257 16.51 34.99 5.91
C GLN A 257 16.80 34.08 7.12
N PHE A 258 16.42 32.80 7.06
CA PHE A 258 16.76 31.81 8.08
C PHE A 258 18.28 31.71 8.25
N TYR A 259 19.02 31.50 7.16
CA TYR A 259 20.46 31.34 7.23
C TYR A 259 21.17 32.60 7.78
N ASN A 260 20.72 33.79 7.37
CA ASN A 260 21.30 35.05 7.84
C ASN A 260 21.08 35.29 9.34
N LEU A 261 19.95 34.85 9.89
CA LEU A 261 19.63 34.99 11.32
C LEU A 261 20.23 33.85 12.15
N TYR A 262 20.38 32.66 11.56
CA TYR A 262 20.72 31.42 12.24
C TYR A 262 21.77 30.59 11.51
N PRO A 263 22.96 31.14 11.18
CA PRO A 263 23.95 30.45 10.35
C PRO A 263 24.57 29.22 11.03
N ALA A 264 24.60 29.21 12.38
CA ALA A 264 25.12 28.11 13.19
C ALA A 264 24.04 27.11 13.65
N HIS A 265 22.79 27.26 13.19
CA HIS A 265 21.71 26.36 13.58
C HIS A 265 21.86 24.99 12.91
N GLN A 266 21.50 23.92 13.62
CA GLN A 266 21.64 22.54 13.14
C GLN A 266 20.94 22.28 11.79
N ASP A 267 19.82 22.96 11.54
CA ASP A 267 19.04 22.84 10.29
C ASP A 267 19.55 23.71 9.13
N ALA A 268 20.54 24.59 9.36
CA ALA A 268 21.06 25.49 8.33
C ALA A 268 21.52 24.76 7.04
N PRO A 269 22.24 23.62 7.11
CA PRO A 269 22.64 22.89 5.90
C PRO A 269 21.45 22.37 5.09
N ALA A 270 20.39 21.92 5.77
CA ALA A 270 19.17 21.44 5.12
C ALA A 270 18.39 22.58 4.45
N MET A 271 18.34 23.76 5.08
CA MET A 271 17.72 24.97 4.50
C MET A 271 18.48 25.45 3.27
N LEU A 272 19.82 25.45 3.30
CA LEU A 272 20.65 25.79 2.15
C LEU A 272 20.51 24.77 1.01
N LEU A 273 20.38 23.48 1.33
CA LEU A 273 20.18 22.45 0.31
C LEU A 273 18.85 22.67 -0.42
N ARG A 274 17.76 22.93 0.31
CA ARG A 274 16.45 23.26 -0.30
C ARG A 274 16.51 24.51 -1.17
N LEU A 275 17.30 25.52 -0.76
CA LEU A 275 17.54 26.72 -1.56
C LEU A 275 18.26 26.36 -2.87
N ALA A 276 19.31 25.54 -2.81
CA ALA A 276 20.05 25.08 -3.98
C ALA A 276 19.18 24.25 -4.95
N ASP A 277 18.37 23.33 -4.41
CA ASP A 277 17.43 22.50 -5.19
C ASP A 277 16.41 23.35 -5.93
N SER A 278 15.83 24.32 -5.23
CA SER A 278 14.88 25.27 -5.80
C SER A 278 15.54 26.11 -6.90
N LEU A 279 16.77 26.60 -6.70
CA LEU A 279 17.51 27.33 -7.74
C LEU A 279 17.78 26.46 -8.97
N GLN A 280 18.15 25.18 -8.77
CA GLN A 280 18.37 24.23 -9.84
C GLN A 280 17.08 23.97 -10.63
N SER A 281 15.95 23.74 -9.95
CA SER A 281 14.66 23.48 -10.60
C SER A 281 14.21 24.66 -11.47
N SER A 282 14.51 25.89 -11.04
CA SER A 282 14.25 27.12 -11.78
C SER A 282 15.36 27.55 -12.75
N GLN A 283 16.31 26.66 -13.07
CA GLN A 283 17.37 26.89 -14.05
C GLN A 283 18.37 28.02 -13.69
N TYR A 284 18.44 28.44 -12.42
CA TYR A 284 19.47 29.36 -11.93
C TYR A 284 20.76 28.59 -11.60
N LEU A 285 21.32 27.91 -12.60
CA LEU A 285 22.36 26.88 -12.42
C LEU A 285 23.64 27.41 -11.73
N PRO A 286 24.18 28.60 -12.04
CA PRO A 286 25.37 29.10 -11.35
C PRO A 286 25.15 29.31 -9.84
N SER A 287 23.96 29.78 -9.45
CA SER A 287 23.61 29.96 -8.04
C SER A 287 23.38 28.63 -7.33
N ALA A 288 22.74 27.67 -8.01
CA ALA A 288 22.61 26.31 -7.47
C ALA A 288 23.97 25.65 -7.26
N GLU A 289 24.87 25.73 -8.25
CA GLU A 289 26.24 25.23 -8.15
C GLU A 289 26.99 25.84 -6.97
N PHE A 290 26.89 27.16 -6.80
CA PHE A 290 27.47 27.86 -5.66
C PHE A 290 27.00 27.31 -4.32
N PHE A 291 25.68 27.22 -4.10
CA PHE A 291 25.15 26.75 -2.82
C PHE A 291 25.46 25.27 -2.57
N TYR A 292 25.41 24.40 -3.57
CA TYR A 292 25.83 23.01 -3.40
C TYR A 292 27.31 22.90 -3.01
N GLY A 293 28.19 23.66 -3.68
CA GLY A 293 29.61 23.71 -3.35
C GLY A 293 29.86 24.27 -1.94
N PHE A 294 29.15 25.33 -1.57
CA PHE A 294 29.22 25.93 -0.24
C PHE A 294 28.86 24.92 0.85
N ILE A 295 27.76 24.19 0.68
CA ILE A 295 27.31 23.19 1.66
C ILE A 295 28.33 22.06 1.79
N ALA A 296 28.80 21.53 0.66
CA ALA A 296 29.78 20.44 0.61
C ALA A 296 31.11 20.81 1.30
N ALA A 297 31.54 22.08 1.20
CA ALA A 297 32.79 22.55 1.78
C ALA A 297 32.69 22.89 3.28
N HIS A 298 31.55 23.43 3.73
CA HIS A 298 31.43 23.97 5.10
C HIS A 298 30.72 23.03 6.08
N TYR A 299 30.04 21.99 5.59
CA TYR A 299 29.26 21.05 6.40
C TYR A 299 29.60 19.58 6.11
N VAL A 300 30.90 19.29 5.89
CA VAL A 300 31.44 18.02 5.36
C VAL A 300 30.88 16.75 6.01
N GLU A 301 30.61 16.77 7.32
CA GLU A 301 30.13 15.60 8.08
C GLU A 301 28.60 15.49 8.18
N THR A 302 27.86 16.28 7.37
CA THR A 302 26.39 16.30 7.41
C THR A 302 25.77 15.59 6.21
N PRO A 303 24.61 14.91 6.37
CA PRO A 303 23.90 14.30 5.24
C PRO A 303 23.56 15.28 4.10
N PRO A 304 23.15 16.54 4.37
CA PRO A 304 22.96 17.54 3.31
C PRO A 304 24.22 17.85 2.49
N ALA A 305 25.42 17.74 3.07
CA ALA A 305 26.66 17.95 2.33
C ALA A 305 26.98 16.82 1.35
N ALA A 306 26.79 15.56 1.76
CA ALA A 306 26.93 14.42 0.85
C ALA A 306 25.93 14.51 -0.32
N LEU A 307 24.67 14.88 -0.03
CA LEU A 307 23.65 15.08 -1.04
C LEU A 307 23.94 16.27 -1.96
N ALA A 308 24.41 17.39 -1.41
CA ALA A 308 24.87 18.54 -2.17
C ALA A 308 26.03 18.18 -3.11
N ALA A 309 26.98 17.35 -2.65
CA ALA A 309 28.11 16.91 -3.46
C ALA A 309 27.66 16.01 -4.63
N VAL A 310 26.72 15.09 -4.38
CA VAL A 310 26.06 14.29 -5.43
C VAL A 310 25.41 15.19 -6.49
N ARG A 311 24.58 16.15 -6.07
CA ARG A 311 23.85 17.05 -6.97
C ARG A 311 24.78 17.99 -7.73
N LEU A 312 25.83 18.47 -7.08
CA LEU A 312 26.89 19.25 -7.69
C LEU A 312 27.59 18.47 -8.80
N ALA A 313 27.99 17.22 -8.52
CA ALA A 313 28.67 16.36 -9.48
C ALA A 313 27.77 16.10 -10.71
N THR A 314 26.49 15.78 -10.49
CA THR A 314 25.51 15.60 -11.57
C THR A 314 25.28 16.87 -12.38
N LEU A 315 25.16 18.03 -11.73
CA LEU A 315 24.98 19.32 -12.41
C LEU A 315 26.17 19.64 -13.31
N ARG A 316 27.39 19.45 -12.80
CA ARG A 316 28.63 19.71 -13.54
C ARG A 316 28.76 18.81 -14.76
N VAL A 317 28.56 17.49 -14.61
CA VAL A 317 28.67 16.54 -15.74
C VAL A 317 27.68 16.86 -16.85
N LYS A 318 26.46 17.31 -16.52
CA LYS A 318 25.45 17.71 -17.51
C LYS A 318 25.83 18.97 -18.29
N GLN A 319 26.69 19.81 -17.73
CA GLN A 319 27.14 21.05 -18.36
C GLN A 319 28.48 20.91 -19.08
N THR A 320 29.21 19.80 -18.89
CA THR A 320 30.47 19.57 -19.58
C THR A 320 30.20 19.32 -21.07
N PRO A 321 30.73 20.14 -21.99
CA PRO A 321 30.62 19.88 -23.42
C PRO A 321 31.35 18.59 -23.81
N ALA A 322 30.98 17.98 -24.94
CA ALA A 322 31.53 16.69 -25.40
C ALA A 322 33.08 16.67 -25.51
N ASP A 323 33.69 17.84 -25.72
CA ASP A 323 35.15 18.00 -25.83
C ASP A 323 35.86 18.05 -24.46
N GLY A 324 35.14 17.90 -23.35
CA GLY A 324 35.69 17.84 -21.98
C GLY A 324 36.21 19.17 -21.43
N THR A 325 36.09 20.27 -22.20
CA THR A 325 36.58 21.59 -21.77
C THR A 325 35.61 22.25 -20.79
N PRO A 326 36.04 22.57 -19.55
CA PRO A 326 35.17 23.28 -18.61
C PRO A 326 34.86 24.69 -19.14
N SER A 327 33.59 25.10 -19.07
CA SER A 327 33.20 26.42 -19.56
C SER A 327 33.85 27.53 -18.73
N ALA A 328 34.11 28.70 -19.33
CA ALA A 328 34.73 29.84 -18.64
C ALA A 328 33.97 30.28 -17.37
N SER A 329 32.65 30.08 -17.34
CA SER A 329 31.79 30.36 -16.18
C SER A 329 32.02 29.39 -15.01
N GLN A 330 32.28 28.11 -15.31
CA GLN A 330 32.63 27.09 -14.31
C GLN A 330 33.99 27.39 -13.68
N SER A 331 34.93 27.91 -14.48
CA SER A 331 36.26 28.31 -14.00
C SER A 331 36.22 29.52 -13.06
N ALA A 332 35.30 30.47 -13.26
CA ALA A 332 35.15 31.65 -12.42
C ALA A 332 34.52 31.34 -11.05
N ALA A 333 33.49 30.49 -11.00
CA ALA A 333 32.88 30.06 -9.73
C ALA A 333 33.85 29.25 -8.85
N ARG A 334 34.74 28.45 -9.47
CA ARG A 334 35.81 27.69 -8.79
C ARG A 334 36.81 28.60 -8.07
N LEU A 335 37.23 29.68 -8.72
CA LEU A 335 38.26 30.58 -8.22
C LEU A 335 37.80 31.45 -7.03
N MET A 336 36.49 31.68 -6.89
CA MET A 336 35.97 32.57 -5.85
C MET A 336 35.70 31.87 -4.51
N TYR A 337 35.52 30.54 -4.47
CA TYR A 337 34.86 29.89 -3.32
C TYR A 337 35.45 28.54 -2.85
N ASP A 338 36.69 28.20 -3.23
CA ASP A 338 37.41 26.99 -2.76
C ASP A 338 36.59 25.68 -2.87
N THR A 339 35.75 25.57 -3.90
CA THR A 339 34.93 24.37 -4.12
C THR A 339 35.80 23.22 -4.63
N PRO A 340 35.60 21.96 -4.15
CA PRO A 340 36.37 20.82 -4.64
C PRO A 340 36.29 20.69 -6.17
N PRO A 341 37.40 20.28 -6.81
CA PRO A 341 37.48 20.19 -8.26
C PRO A 341 36.40 19.25 -8.80
N PRO A 342 35.87 19.51 -10.02
CA PRO A 342 34.98 18.55 -10.65
C PRO A 342 35.69 17.20 -10.79
N ASN A 343 34.90 16.14 -10.84
CA ASN A 343 35.32 14.95 -11.57
C ASN A 343 35.60 15.41 -13.01
N GLN A 344 36.88 15.39 -13.41
CA GLN A 344 37.42 16.02 -14.61
C GLN A 344 36.97 15.28 -15.88
N SER A 345 36.45 14.07 -15.72
CA SER A 345 35.92 13.22 -16.78
C SER A 345 34.60 12.55 -16.35
N VAL A 346 33.85 12.06 -17.35
CA VAL A 346 32.67 11.21 -17.12
C VAL A 346 33.04 9.96 -16.32
N GLU A 347 34.21 9.38 -16.56
CA GLU A 347 34.70 8.20 -15.83
C GLU A 347 34.91 8.47 -14.34
N GLU A 348 35.54 9.60 -14.02
CA GLU A 348 35.71 10.05 -12.64
C GLU A 348 34.35 10.30 -11.96
N TYR A 349 33.39 10.86 -12.71
CA TYR A 349 32.03 11.08 -12.24
C TYR A 349 31.35 9.76 -11.87
N LEU A 350 31.35 8.80 -12.80
CA LEU A 350 30.73 7.49 -12.55
C LEU A 350 31.44 6.74 -11.41
N LYS A 351 32.77 6.84 -11.31
CA LYS A 351 33.54 6.24 -10.22
C LYS A 351 33.18 6.85 -8.87
N TYR A 352 33.13 8.18 -8.79
CA TYR A 352 32.73 8.91 -7.58
C TYR A 352 31.32 8.53 -7.15
N MET A 353 30.35 8.57 -8.06
CA MET A 353 28.94 8.29 -7.75
C MET A 353 28.73 6.85 -7.25
N ARG A 354 29.43 5.87 -7.85
CA ARG A 354 29.42 4.49 -7.36
C ARG A 354 30.08 4.35 -5.98
N ALA A 355 31.12 5.12 -5.69
CA ALA A 355 31.73 5.13 -4.35
C ALA A 355 30.78 5.70 -3.30
N VAL A 356 30.11 6.81 -3.59
CA VAL A 356 29.07 7.39 -2.72
C VAL A 356 27.96 6.38 -2.48
N ALA A 357 27.47 5.74 -3.54
CA ALA A 357 26.43 4.71 -3.45
C ALA A 357 26.80 3.54 -2.52
N ALA A 358 28.05 3.08 -2.58
CA ALA A 358 28.56 2.01 -1.74
C ALA A 358 28.74 2.44 -0.28
N GLN A 359 29.18 3.69 -0.05
CA GLN A 359 29.29 4.25 1.30
C GLN A 359 27.91 4.45 1.95
N HIS A 360 26.93 4.81 1.14
CA HIS A 360 25.56 5.14 1.53
C HIS A 360 24.57 4.03 1.16
N ASP A 361 24.92 2.76 1.44
CA ASP A 361 24.17 1.59 0.93
C ASP A 361 22.71 1.48 1.44
N HIS A 362 22.39 2.16 2.55
CA HIS A 362 21.12 2.03 3.26
C HIS A 362 20.34 3.34 3.39
N ASP A 363 20.66 4.36 2.59
CA ASP A 363 19.94 5.63 2.61
C ASP A 363 19.64 6.17 1.20
N ALA A 364 18.84 7.23 1.17
CA ALA A 364 18.40 7.88 -0.06
C ALA A 364 19.54 8.55 -0.85
N ILE A 365 20.67 8.90 -0.21
CA ILE A 365 21.81 9.53 -0.88
C ILE A 365 22.46 8.53 -1.81
N GLY A 366 22.66 7.29 -1.34
CA GLY A 366 23.21 6.23 -2.19
C GLY A 366 22.26 5.81 -3.31
N SER A 367 20.95 5.79 -3.03
CA SER A 367 19.93 5.52 -4.05
C SER A 367 19.88 6.63 -5.12
N GLU A 368 19.97 7.91 -4.73
CA GLU A 368 20.09 9.04 -5.65
C GLU A 368 21.33 8.89 -6.53
N ALA A 369 22.49 8.58 -5.93
CA ALA A 369 23.75 8.47 -6.64
C ALA A 369 23.71 7.37 -7.73
N LEU A 370 23.20 6.17 -7.40
CA LEU A 370 23.03 5.10 -8.38
C LEU A 370 22.00 5.43 -9.45
N PHE A 371 20.92 6.11 -9.08
CA PHE A 371 19.92 6.55 -10.05
C PHE A 371 20.52 7.52 -11.08
N GLN A 372 21.34 8.49 -10.64
CA GLN A 372 22.02 9.40 -11.56
C GLN A 372 23.07 8.70 -12.44
N VAL A 373 23.71 7.63 -11.95
CA VAL A 373 24.58 6.76 -12.77
C VAL A 373 23.75 6.08 -13.87
N ALA A 374 22.61 5.48 -13.50
CA ALA A 374 21.72 4.81 -14.44
C ALA A 374 21.17 5.79 -15.50
N ALA A 375 20.74 6.98 -15.08
CA ALA A 375 20.24 8.02 -15.97
C ALA A 375 21.31 8.53 -16.93
N HIS A 376 22.57 8.64 -16.48
CA HIS A 376 23.67 9.04 -17.36
C HIS A 376 23.98 7.95 -18.41
N LEU A 377 24.05 6.68 -18.00
CA LEU A 377 24.26 5.56 -18.93
C LEU A 377 23.13 5.47 -19.96
N GLU A 378 21.88 5.73 -19.55
CA GLU A 378 20.74 5.78 -20.46
C GLU A 378 20.88 6.92 -21.48
N GLN A 379 21.30 8.11 -21.05
CA GLN A 379 21.56 9.25 -21.94
C GLN A 379 22.70 8.98 -22.93
N ALA A 380 23.69 8.18 -22.54
CA ALA A 380 24.79 7.74 -23.39
C ALA A 380 24.41 6.58 -24.34
N GLU A 381 23.12 6.18 -24.38
CA GLU A 381 22.61 5.04 -25.16
C GLU A 381 23.18 3.66 -24.75
N GLU A 382 23.84 3.58 -23.59
CA GLU A 382 24.32 2.32 -22.99
C GLU A 382 23.19 1.62 -22.21
N ILE A 383 22.17 1.15 -22.93
CA ILE A 383 20.92 0.68 -22.34
C ILE A 383 21.11 -0.53 -21.41
N ALA A 384 21.95 -1.51 -21.77
CA ALA A 384 22.14 -2.71 -20.95
C ALA A 384 22.76 -2.39 -19.56
N PRO A 385 23.88 -1.65 -19.48
CA PRO A 385 24.39 -1.13 -18.21
C PRO A 385 23.38 -0.26 -17.44
N ALA A 386 22.61 0.58 -18.14
CA ALA A 386 21.60 1.43 -17.52
C ALA A 386 20.49 0.61 -16.83
N LEU A 387 19.98 -0.44 -17.49
CA LEU A 387 18.98 -1.35 -16.92
C LEU A 387 19.49 -2.05 -15.66
N ILE A 388 20.75 -2.48 -15.64
CA ILE A 388 21.36 -3.09 -14.45
C ILE A 388 21.44 -2.07 -13.31
N ALA A 389 21.87 -0.85 -13.59
CA ALA A 389 21.98 0.21 -12.59
C ALA A 389 20.59 0.62 -12.04
N TYR A 390 19.57 0.78 -12.89
CA TYR A 390 18.21 1.05 -12.42
C TYR A 390 17.66 -0.10 -11.58
N LYS A 391 17.93 -1.36 -11.97
CA LYS A 391 17.52 -2.52 -11.16
C LYS A 391 18.18 -2.50 -9.78
N GLN A 392 19.48 -2.21 -9.70
CA GLN A 392 20.17 -2.06 -8.42
C GLN A 392 19.52 -0.99 -7.54
N VAL A 393 19.06 0.13 -8.09
CA VAL A 393 18.31 1.15 -7.34
C VAL A 393 16.96 0.61 -6.87
N ALA A 394 16.20 -0.05 -7.75
CA ALA A 394 14.89 -0.61 -7.43
C ALA A 394 14.95 -1.72 -6.37
N ASP A 395 16.07 -2.45 -6.29
CA ASP A 395 16.31 -3.52 -5.31
C ASP A 395 16.68 -3.00 -3.92
N ARG A 396 17.03 -1.71 -3.77
CA ARG A 396 17.33 -1.10 -2.47
C ARG A 396 16.06 -0.97 -1.65
N SER A 397 15.95 -1.82 -0.63
CA SER A 397 14.82 -1.88 0.30
C SER A 397 15.05 -1.12 1.62
N SER A 398 16.22 -0.48 1.76
CA SER A 398 16.77 0.01 3.01
C SER A 398 16.61 1.52 3.27
N GLY A 399 16.23 2.33 2.27
CA GLY A 399 16.15 3.80 2.40
C GLY A 399 15.01 4.36 3.28
N GLY A 400 14.22 3.48 3.91
CA GLY A 400 13.02 3.87 4.65
C GLY A 400 11.85 4.28 3.73
N PRO A 401 10.67 4.61 4.30
CA PRO A 401 9.47 4.97 3.53
C PRO A 401 9.60 6.29 2.74
N ASP A 402 10.63 7.10 3.02
CA ASP A 402 10.84 8.42 2.41
C ASP A 402 11.82 8.44 1.22
N ASP A 403 12.47 7.32 0.87
CA ASP A 403 13.36 7.25 -0.30
C ASP A 403 12.55 7.09 -1.61
N PRO A 404 12.50 8.11 -2.49
CA PRO A 404 11.70 8.06 -3.71
C PRO A 404 12.39 7.32 -4.87
N TRP A 405 13.70 7.03 -4.75
CA TRP A 405 14.52 6.58 -5.88
C TRP A 405 14.25 5.14 -6.32
N PRO A 406 14.01 4.15 -5.43
CA PRO A 406 13.62 2.80 -5.82
C PRO A 406 12.32 2.77 -6.66
N ALA A 407 11.31 3.56 -6.25
CA ALA A 407 10.06 3.68 -6.99
C ALA A 407 10.28 4.33 -8.37
N LYS A 408 11.02 5.45 -8.43
CA LYS A 408 11.37 6.13 -9.70
C LYS A 408 12.16 5.21 -10.64
N ALA A 409 13.08 4.41 -10.11
CA ALA A 409 13.85 3.45 -10.90
C ALA A 409 12.96 2.35 -11.47
N GLY A 410 12.04 1.81 -10.67
CA GLY A 410 11.01 0.87 -11.13
C GLY A 410 10.15 1.44 -12.25
N GLU A 411 9.67 2.68 -12.11
CA GLU A 411 8.91 3.35 -13.17
C GLU A 411 9.73 3.55 -14.45
N ARG A 412 11.02 3.89 -14.31
CA ARG A 412 11.91 4.07 -15.46
C ARG A 412 12.18 2.74 -16.18
N LEU A 413 12.43 1.67 -15.44
CA LEU A 413 12.52 0.31 -15.99
C LEU A 413 11.25 -0.07 -16.74
N ALA A 414 10.07 0.22 -16.16
CA ALA A 414 8.80 -0.06 -16.81
C ALA A 414 8.66 0.68 -18.16
N THR A 415 9.13 1.93 -18.20
CA THR A 415 9.10 2.78 -19.39
C THR A 415 9.98 2.23 -20.50
N ILE A 416 11.19 1.75 -20.17
CA ILE A 416 12.15 1.22 -21.16
C ILE A 416 11.72 -0.18 -21.63
N LEU A 417 11.30 -1.06 -20.72
CA LEU A 417 11.08 -2.48 -21.02
C LEU A 417 9.70 -2.75 -21.66
N ARG A 418 8.67 -1.94 -21.37
CA ARG A 418 7.30 -2.19 -21.86
C ARG A 418 7.22 -2.30 -23.39
N PRO A 419 7.78 -1.38 -24.20
CA PRO A 419 7.70 -1.50 -25.66
C PRO A 419 8.36 -2.78 -26.19
N TRP A 420 9.44 -3.22 -25.55
CA TRP A 420 10.15 -4.46 -25.92
C TRP A 420 9.33 -5.70 -25.57
N MET A 421 8.67 -5.72 -24.42
CA MET A 421 7.75 -6.79 -24.05
C MET A 421 6.53 -6.85 -24.98
N GLU A 422 5.93 -5.72 -25.32
CA GLU A 422 4.83 -5.67 -26.29
C GLU A 422 5.28 -6.15 -27.68
N ALA A 423 6.53 -5.89 -28.08
CA ALA A 423 7.09 -6.45 -29.30
C ALA A 423 7.24 -7.97 -29.22
N ALA A 424 7.73 -8.50 -28.08
CA ALA A 424 7.85 -9.93 -27.85
C ALA A 424 6.48 -10.65 -27.88
N VAL A 425 5.44 -10.04 -27.31
CA VAL A 425 4.04 -10.54 -27.42
C VAL A 425 3.61 -10.62 -28.88
N ARG A 426 3.83 -9.56 -29.67
CA ARG A 426 3.47 -9.54 -31.11
C ARG A 426 4.22 -10.58 -31.93
N SER A 427 5.44 -10.94 -31.54
CA SER A 427 6.24 -11.98 -32.20
C SER A 427 6.04 -13.38 -31.61
N HIS A 428 5.16 -13.54 -30.61
CA HIS A 428 4.98 -14.79 -29.86
C HIS A 428 6.30 -15.36 -29.29
N ASP A 429 7.19 -14.48 -28.83
CA ASP A 429 8.46 -14.85 -28.17
C ASP A 429 8.30 -14.84 -26.65
N ASP A 430 7.75 -15.94 -26.13
CA ASP A 430 7.46 -16.12 -24.71
C ASP A 430 8.71 -16.08 -23.83
N LEU A 431 9.86 -16.56 -24.34
CA LEU A 431 11.12 -16.56 -23.58
C LEU A 431 11.64 -15.14 -23.39
N THR A 432 11.62 -14.32 -24.44
CA THR A 432 12.04 -12.92 -24.35
C THR A 432 11.08 -12.15 -23.45
N LEU A 433 9.77 -12.38 -23.56
CA LEU A 433 8.77 -11.72 -22.71
C LEU A 433 9.01 -11.98 -21.22
N THR A 434 9.15 -13.25 -20.82
CA THR A 434 9.38 -13.61 -19.41
C THR A 434 10.75 -13.14 -18.92
N THR A 435 11.79 -13.21 -19.76
CA THR A 435 13.13 -12.69 -19.42
C THR A 435 13.12 -11.18 -19.17
N LEU A 436 12.42 -10.40 -20.01
CA LEU A 436 12.30 -8.95 -19.84
C LEU A 436 11.50 -8.58 -18.58
N PHE A 437 10.43 -9.33 -18.28
CA PHE A 437 9.66 -9.15 -17.04
C PHE A 437 10.53 -9.35 -15.79
N HIS A 438 11.36 -10.40 -15.74
CA HIS A 438 12.27 -10.63 -14.62
C HIS A 438 13.45 -9.64 -14.56
N ARG A 439 13.86 -9.07 -15.70
CA ARG A 439 14.87 -8.00 -15.73
C ARG A 439 14.37 -6.72 -15.06
N HIS A 440 13.07 -6.48 -14.99
CA HIS A 440 12.49 -5.34 -14.28
C HIS A 440 12.70 -5.42 -12.75
N GLY A 441 12.81 -6.61 -12.16
CA GLY A 441 13.06 -6.78 -10.73
C GLY A 441 11.79 -6.91 -9.86
N PRO A 442 11.92 -6.76 -8.52
CA PRO A 442 10.96 -7.26 -7.53
C PRO A 442 9.61 -6.54 -7.53
N ALA A 443 9.56 -5.30 -8.01
CA ALA A 443 8.33 -4.51 -8.07
C ALA A 443 7.58 -4.62 -9.41
N ALA A 444 8.06 -5.43 -10.36
CA ALA A 444 7.49 -5.52 -11.73
C ALA A 444 5.98 -5.74 -11.72
N GLU A 445 5.51 -6.69 -10.89
CA GLU A 445 4.09 -7.01 -10.71
C GLU A 445 3.22 -5.77 -10.46
N ARG A 446 3.68 -4.83 -9.61
CA ARG A 446 2.93 -3.60 -9.29
C ARG A 446 2.83 -2.66 -10.49
N HIS A 447 3.89 -2.55 -11.29
CA HIS A 447 3.93 -1.65 -12.44
C HIS A 447 3.11 -2.17 -13.62
N TYR A 448 2.95 -3.49 -13.75
CA TYR A 448 2.19 -4.11 -14.84
C TYR A 448 0.78 -4.52 -14.46
N LEU A 449 0.38 -4.47 -13.18
CA LEU A 449 -0.93 -4.90 -12.69
C LEU A 449 -2.11 -4.30 -13.47
N SER A 450 -2.02 -3.01 -13.81
CA SER A 450 -3.08 -2.30 -14.54
C SER A 450 -3.02 -2.49 -16.07
N SER A 451 -2.01 -3.20 -16.57
CA SER A 451 -1.76 -3.41 -18.00
C SER A 451 -2.28 -4.79 -18.44
N PRO A 452 -2.88 -4.92 -19.63
CA PRO A 452 -3.21 -6.24 -20.19
C PRO A 452 -1.96 -7.09 -20.42
N LEU A 453 -0.78 -6.46 -20.50
CA LEU A 453 0.51 -7.14 -20.65
C LEU A 453 0.78 -8.15 -19.53
N LEU A 454 0.27 -7.94 -18.31
CA LEU A 454 0.49 -8.89 -17.21
C LEU A 454 -0.22 -10.23 -17.46
N LEU A 455 -1.34 -10.22 -18.18
CA LEU A 455 -2.03 -11.44 -18.58
C LEU A 455 -1.19 -12.21 -19.61
N GLU A 456 -0.69 -11.53 -20.64
CA GLU A 456 0.20 -12.13 -21.64
C GLU A 456 1.47 -12.72 -21.02
N ILE A 457 2.03 -12.03 -20.02
CA ILE A 457 3.16 -12.52 -19.23
C ILE A 457 2.77 -13.79 -18.47
N ALA A 458 1.62 -13.83 -17.80
CA ALA A 458 1.15 -15.02 -17.08
C ALA A 458 0.93 -16.20 -18.03
N ASP A 459 0.28 -15.97 -19.18
CA ASP A 459 0.05 -16.99 -20.20
C ASP A 459 1.36 -17.51 -20.79
N ALA A 460 2.36 -16.64 -20.99
CA ALA A 460 3.69 -17.06 -21.46
C ALA A 460 4.42 -17.92 -20.41
N HIS A 461 4.29 -17.62 -19.12
CA HIS A 461 4.85 -18.49 -18.06
C HIS A 461 4.18 -19.88 -18.09
N ASP A 462 2.87 -19.94 -18.27
CA ASP A 462 2.13 -21.20 -18.37
C ASP A 462 2.58 -22.03 -19.60
N ARG A 463 2.67 -21.39 -20.78
CA ARG A 463 3.15 -22.05 -22.02
C ARG A 463 4.58 -22.57 -21.92
N LEU A 464 5.43 -21.91 -21.14
CA LEU A 464 6.81 -22.35 -20.86
C LEU A 464 6.89 -23.41 -19.75
N GLY A 465 5.78 -23.75 -19.08
CA GLY A 465 5.72 -24.75 -18.02
C GLY A 465 6.00 -24.22 -16.61
N PHE A 466 6.16 -22.90 -16.43
CA PHE A 466 6.32 -22.25 -15.13
C PHE A 466 4.95 -22.02 -14.46
N THR A 467 4.23 -23.13 -14.21
CA THR A 467 2.83 -23.11 -13.74
C THR A 467 2.67 -22.47 -12.36
N THR A 468 3.68 -22.55 -11.49
CA THR A 468 3.68 -21.91 -10.17
C THR A 468 3.67 -20.39 -10.27
N GLU A 469 4.55 -19.83 -11.10
CA GLU A 469 4.65 -18.40 -11.38
C GLU A 469 3.41 -17.90 -12.11
N ALA A 470 2.94 -18.63 -13.12
CA ALA A 470 1.71 -18.31 -13.84
C ALA A 470 0.50 -18.24 -12.88
N GLY A 471 0.32 -19.25 -12.03
CA GLY A 471 -0.73 -19.29 -11.02
C GLY A 471 -0.69 -18.10 -10.07
N ARG A 472 0.51 -17.73 -9.58
CA ARG A 472 0.70 -16.54 -8.73
C ARG A 472 0.28 -15.25 -9.46
N LEU A 473 0.69 -15.08 -10.73
CA LEU A 473 0.36 -13.89 -11.52
C LEU A 473 -1.15 -13.78 -11.79
N TYR A 474 -1.81 -14.90 -12.12
CA TYR A 474 -3.27 -14.91 -12.26
C TYR A 474 -3.96 -14.57 -10.94
N GLN A 475 -3.56 -15.17 -9.81
CA GLN A 475 -4.10 -14.83 -8.49
C GLN A 475 -3.97 -13.34 -8.18
N LEU A 476 -2.81 -12.74 -8.47
CA LEU A 476 -2.58 -11.32 -8.28
C LEU A 476 -3.58 -10.48 -9.09
N MET A 477 -3.80 -10.81 -10.36
CA MET A 477 -4.75 -10.09 -11.22
C MET A 477 -6.19 -10.21 -10.71
N THR A 478 -6.60 -11.39 -10.22
CA THR A 478 -7.97 -11.61 -9.71
C THR A 478 -8.31 -10.81 -8.44
N LYS A 479 -7.28 -10.32 -7.72
CA LYS A 479 -7.44 -9.49 -6.52
C LYS A 479 -7.19 -8.00 -6.79
N GLY A 480 -6.28 -7.69 -7.71
CA GLY A 480 -5.75 -6.34 -7.90
C GLY A 480 -6.33 -5.55 -9.07
N THR A 481 -6.95 -6.21 -10.07
CA THR A 481 -7.46 -5.53 -11.26
C THR A 481 -8.93 -5.17 -11.16
N LYS A 482 -9.31 -3.96 -11.63
CA LYS A 482 -10.71 -3.52 -11.77
C LYS A 482 -11.25 -3.70 -13.20
N ARG A 483 -10.56 -4.48 -14.04
CA ARG A 483 -10.91 -4.68 -15.45
C ARG A 483 -11.62 -6.02 -15.61
N PRO A 484 -12.94 -6.04 -15.81
CA PRO A 484 -13.73 -7.28 -15.83
C PRO A 484 -13.17 -8.35 -16.77
N LEU A 485 -12.79 -7.97 -18.01
CA LEU A 485 -12.28 -8.92 -19.01
C LEU A 485 -10.94 -9.56 -18.61
N VAL A 486 -10.03 -8.79 -18.00
CA VAL A 486 -8.72 -9.32 -17.56
C VAL A 486 -8.91 -10.23 -16.35
N THR A 487 -9.79 -9.85 -15.42
CA THR A 487 -10.14 -10.68 -14.26
C THR A 487 -10.79 -11.99 -14.69
N GLU A 488 -11.70 -11.93 -15.68
CA GLU A 488 -12.36 -13.08 -16.28
C GLU A 488 -11.34 -14.06 -16.88
N GLN A 489 -10.44 -13.57 -17.74
CA GLN A 489 -9.39 -14.38 -18.37
C GLN A 489 -8.39 -14.93 -17.34
N ALA A 490 -8.04 -14.14 -16.31
CA ALA A 490 -7.17 -14.59 -15.23
C ALA A 490 -7.79 -15.71 -14.38
N LEU A 491 -9.11 -15.70 -14.14
CA LEU A 491 -9.80 -16.79 -13.44
C LEU A 491 -9.73 -18.10 -14.26
N LEU A 492 -9.94 -18.01 -15.58
CA LEU A 492 -9.82 -19.18 -16.46
C LEU A 492 -8.39 -19.72 -16.53
N GLY A 493 -7.40 -18.84 -16.69
CA GLY A 493 -5.98 -19.23 -16.65
C GLY A 493 -5.61 -19.88 -15.32
N LEU A 494 -6.05 -19.30 -14.20
CA LEU A 494 -5.82 -19.86 -12.87
C LEU A 494 -6.45 -21.26 -12.69
N ALA A 495 -7.67 -21.46 -13.19
CA ALA A 495 -8.33 -22.76 -13.14
C ALA A 495 -7.56 -23.82 -13.95
N LYS A 496 -7.10 -23.47 -15.16
CA LYS A 496 -6.28 -24.35 -16.01
C LYS A 496 -4.96 -24.73 -15.34
N VAL A 497 -4.29 -23.75 -14.72
CA VAL A 497 -3.06 -23.98 -13.95
C VAL A 497 -3.31 -24.97 -12.80
N TYR A 498 -4.38 -24.80 -12.03
CA TYR A 498 -4.71 -25.75 -10.96
C TYR A 498 -5.03 -27.16 -11.48
N LEU A 499 -5.71 -27.27 -12.62
CA LEU A 499 -5.94 -28.57 -13.25
C LEU A 499 -4.65 -29.23 -13.73
N SER A 500 -3.70 -28.47 -14.30
CA SER A 500 -2.38 -28.99 -14.66
C SER A 500 -1.55 -29.45 -13.46
N GLN A 501 -1.81 -28.86 -12.28
CA GLN A 501 -1.20 -29.25 -11.01
C GLN A 501 -1.95 -30.38 -10.29
N HIS A 502 -3.03 -30.91 -10.90
CA HIS A 502 -3.94 -31.89 -10.32
C HIS A 502 -4.64 -31.44 -9.01
N ASP A 503 -4.73 -30.12 -8.77
CA ASP A 503 -5.50 -29.55 -7.66
C ASP A 503 -6.94 -29.25 -8.13
N THR A 504 -7.73 -30.29 -8.27
CA THR A 504 -9.12 -30.21 -8.75
C THR A 504 -10.01 -29.41 -7.79
N ALA A 505 -9.76 -29.50 -6.48
CA ALA A 505 -10.53 -28.77 -5.47
C ALA A 505 -10.34 -27.25 -5.58
N ALA A 506 -9.11 -26.78 -5.83
CA ALA A 506 -8.84 -25.36 -6.08
C ALA A 506 -9.43 -24.91 -7.42
N ALA A 507 -9.26 -25.71 -8.48
CA ALA A 507 -9.83 -25.42 -9.80
C ALA A 507 -11.36 -25.25 -9.74
N ARG A 508 -12.07 -26.17 -9.06
CA ARG A 508 -13.52 -26.11 -8.88
C ARG A 508 -13.96 -24.82 -8.22
N LYS A 509 -13.31 -24.41 -7.13
CA LYS A 509 -13.64 -23.15 -6.43
C LYS A 509 -13.46 -21.92 -7.32
N VAL A 510 -12.39 -21.88 -8.12
CA VAL A 510 -12.13 -20.77 -9.05
C VAL A 510 -13.19 -20.72 -10.15
N LEU A 511 -13.59 -21.88 -10.70
CA LEU A 511 -14.60 -21.97 -11.75
C LEU A 511 -16.02 -21.67 -11.22
N GLU A 512 -16.35 -22.09 -10.00
CA GLU A 512 -17.59 -21.71 -9.33
C GLU A 512 -17.64 -20.19 -9.07
N ARG A 513 -16.52 -19.59 -8.66
CA ARG A 513 -16.39 -18.13 -8.53
C ARG A 513 -16.59 -17.43 -9.87
N TYR A 514 -15.93 -17.91 -10.93
CA TYR A 514 -16.11 -17.38 -12.29
C TYR A 514 -17.59 -17.36 -12.66
N ARG A 515 -18.29 -18.48 -12.48
CA ARG A 515 -19.71 -18.61 -12.85
C ARG A 515 -20.61 -17.62 -12.09
N LEU A 516 -20.29 -17.31 -10.84
CA LEU A 516 -21.06 -16.36 -10.02
C LEU A 516 -20.77 -14.91 -10.41
N GLU A 517 -19.51 -14.58 -10.72
CA GLU A 517 -19.09 -13.21 -11.05
C GLU A 517 -19.35 -12.85 -12.52
N TYR A 518 -19.26 -13.83 -13.44
CA TYR A 518 -19.31 -13.65 -14.89
C TYR A 518 -20.28 -14.64 -15.56
N PRO A 519 -21.59 -14.61 -15.24
CA PRO A 519 -22.55 -15.58 -15.77
C PRO A 519 -22.76 -15.51 -17.29
N THR A 520 -22.45 -14.37 -17.93
CA THR A 520 -22.52 -14.19 -19.39
C THR A 520 -21.16 -13.71 -19.95
N GLY A 521 -20.06 -14.19 -19.36
CA GLY A 521 -18.70 -13.86 -19.79
C GLY A 521 -18.36 -14.43 -21.17
N GLN A 522 -17.31 -13.92 -21.81
CA GLN A 522 -16.82 -14.47 -23.08
C GLN A 522 -16.37 -15.93 -22.96
N GLY A 523 -15.86 -16.31 -21.79
CA GLY A 523 -15.41 -17.67 -21.48
C GLY A 523 -16.45 -18.53 -20.77
N GLU A 524 -17.74 -18.17 -20.77
CA GLU A 524 -18.81 -18.91 -20.06
C GLU A 524 -18.81 -20.40 -20.43
N GLN A 525 -18.81 -20.71 -21.72
CA GLN A 525 -18.83 -22.10 -22.20
C GLN A 525 -17.58 -22.86 -21.77
N GLU A 526 -16.40 -22.22 -21.87
CA GLU A 526 -15.14 -22.84 -21.47
C GLU A 526 -15.10 -23.09 -19.96
N ALA A 527 -15.52 -22.12 -19.14
CA ALA A 527 -15.63 -22.27 -17.69
C ALA A 527 -16.59 -23.40 -17.31
N LEU A 528 -17.74 -23.50 -17.98
CA LEU A 528 -18.72 -24.56 -17.76
C LEU A 528 -18.14 -25.94 -18.06
N HIS A 529 -17.47 -26.08 -19.19
CA HIS A 529 -16.85 -27.34 -19.59
C HIS A 529 -15.75 -27.76 -18.63
N LEU A 530 -14.86 -26.84 -18.26
CA LEU A 530 -13.81 -27.09 -17.27
C LEU A 530 -14.39 -27.47 -15.91
N LEU A 531 -15.49 -26.84 -15.47
CA LEU A 531 -16.10 -27.15 -14.18
C LEU A 531 -16.67 -28.57 -14.15
N VAL A 532 -17.40 -28.96 -15.19
CA VAL A 532 -17.96 -30.31 -15.29
C VAL A 532 -16.85 -31.36 -15.36
N GLN A 533 -15.79 -31.10 -16.14
CA GLN A 533 -14.63 -31.98 -16.18
C GLN A 533 -13.98 -32.11 -14.81
N THR A 534 -13.76 -30.98 -14.12
CA THR A 534 -13.18 -30.96 -12.77
C THR A 534 -14.01 -31.80 -11.79
N MET A 535 -15.34 -31.67 -11.80
CA MET A 535 -16.24 -32.46 -10.94
C MET A 535 -16.23 -33.95 -11.30
N ALA A 536 -16.09 -34.29 -12.59
CA ALA A 536 -15.99 -35.66 -13.05
C ALA A 536 -14.66 -36.33 -12.62
N ASP A 537 -13.58 -35.56 -12.61
CA ASP A 537 -12.23 -35.97 -12.20
C ASP A 537 -12.12 -36.09 -10.66
N GLU A 538 -12.79 -35.22 -9.90
CA GLU A 538 -12.95 -35.36 -8.44
C GLU A 538 -13.69 -36.64 -8.04
N GLY A 539 -14.51 -37.20 -8.93
CA GLY A 539 -15.32 -38.39 -8.67
C GLY A 539 -16.61 -38.12 -7.91
N ASP A 540 -16.99 -36.86 -7.68
CA ASP A 540 -18.28 -36.46 -7.09
C ASP A 540 -19.42 -36.58 -8.12
N LEU A 541 -19.74 -37.83 -8.48
CA LEU A 541 -20.75 -38.15 -9.48
C LEU A 541 -22.15 -37.67 -9.10
N ALA A 542 -22.47 -37.69 -7.81
CA ALA A 542 -23.77 -37.24 -7.31
C ALA A 542 -23.90 -35.71 -7.39
N GLY A 543 -22.86 -34.98 -6.96
CA GLY A 543 -22.80 -33.52 -7.09
C GLY A 543 -22.83 -33.08 -8.55
N LEU A 544 -22.12 -33.79 -9.43
CA LEU A 544 -22.14 -33.50 -10.87
C LEU A 544 -23.53 -33.67 -11.47
N LEU A 545 -24.23 -34.77 -11.18
CA LEU A 545 -25.62 -34.96 -11.64
C LEU A 545 -26.56 -33.87 -11.14
N HIS A 546 -26.42 -33.48 -9.86
CA HIS A 546 -27.22 -32.40 -9.30
C HIS A 546 -26.94 -31.08 -10.02
N PHE A 547 -25.66 -30.76 -10.26
CA PHE A 547 -25.24 -29.58 -10.98
C PHE A 547 -25.80 -29.53 -12.41
N CYS A 548 -25.62 -30.61 -13.19
CA CYS A 548 -26.14 -30.69 -14.56
C CYS A 548 -27.65 -30.43 -14.61
N ARG A 549 -28.43 -31.05 -13.70
CA ARG A 549 -29.89 -30.88 -13.62
C ARG A 549 -30.27 -29.45 -13.27
N ALA A 550 -29.64 -28.88 -12.25
CA ALA A 550 -29.91 -27.51 -11.81
C ALA A 550 -29.57 -26.51 -12.92
N TRP A 551 -28.41 -26.67 -13.58
CA TRP A 551 -28.00 -25.79 -14.67
C TRP A 551 -28.99 -25.83 -15.84
N MET A 552 -29.43 -27.03 -16.27
CA MET A 552 -30.42 -27.16 -17.35
C MET A 552 -31.81 -26.61 -17.01
N LEU A 553 -32.20 -26.60 -15.72
CA LEU A 553 -33.46 -26.00 -15.29
C LEU A 553 -33.43 -24.48 -15.48
N HIS A 554 -32.31 -23.85 -15.19
CA HIS A 554 -32.13 -22.40 -15.31
C HIS A 554 -31.75 -21.95 -16.74
N HIS A 555 -31.29 -22.86 -17.61
CA HIS A 555 -30.83 -22.54 -18.96
C HIS A 555 -31.57 -23.36 -20.04
N PRO A 556 -32.85 -23.06 -20.31
CA PRO A 556 -33.70 -23.83 -21.22
C PRO A 556 -33.23 -23.81 -22.69
N GLN A 557 -32.58 -22.72 -23.13
CA GLN A 557 -32.23 -22.47 -24.54
C GLN A 557 -30.71 -22.42 -24.81
N HIS A 558 -29.87 -22.84 -23.85
CA HIS A 558 -28.43 -22.76 -24.01
C HIS A 558 -27.87 -23.82 -24.97
N ALA A 559 -26.83 -23.47 -25.73
CA ALA A 559 -26.23 -24.32 -26.77
C ALA A 559 -25.66 -25.64 -26.23
N ASP A 560 -25.04 -25.64 -25.05
CA ASP A 560 -24.44 -26.84 -24.43
C ASP A 560 -25.43 -27.77 -23.71
N ARG A 561 -26.74 -27.54 -23.85
CA ARG A 561 -27.76 -28.42 -23.27
C ARG A 561 -27.65 -29.88 -23.76
N PRO A 562 -27.43 -30.18 -25.06
CA PRO A 562 -27.25 -31.55 -25.53
C PRO A 562 -26.01 -32.21 -24.93
N TRP A 563 -24.93 -31.44 -24.80
CA TRP A 563 -23.70 -31.89 -24.16
C TRP A 563 -23.92 -32.20 -22.67
N MET A 564 -24.70 -31.37 -21.95
CA MET A 564 -25.04 -31.62 -20.55
C MET A 564 -25.79 -32.94 -20.34
N TYR A 565 -26.74 -33.27 -21.23
CA TYR A 565 -27.41 -34.57 -21.21
C TYR A 565 -26.45 -35.74 -21.48
N GLN A 566 -25.47 -35.57 -22.36
CA GLN A 566 -24.42 -36.59 -22.60
C GLN A 566 -23.54 -36.81 -21.37
N GLN A 567 -23.17 -35.73 -20.66
CA GLN A 567 -22.44 -35.84 -19.40
C GLN A 567 -23.26 -36.59 -18.35
N MET A 568 -24.55 -36.29 -18.22
CA MET A 568 -25.44 -37.03 -17.33
C MET A 568 -25.57 -38.51 -17.69
N ALA A 569 -25.73 -38.84 -18.98
CA ALA A 569 -25.76 -40.22 -19.45
C ALA A 569 -24.48 -40.97 -19.05
N THR A 570 -23.32 -40.34 -19.24
CA THR A 570 -22.01 -40.89 -18.86
C THR A 570 -21.92 -41.12 -17.35
N VAL A 571 -22.41 -40.18 -16.53
CA VAL A 571 -22.43 -40.33 -15.07
C VAL A 571 -23.39 -41.43 -14.62
N PHE A 572 -24.58 -41.54 -15.22
CA PHE A 572 -25.52 -42.63 -14.92
C PHE A 572 -24.94 -44.00 -15.25
N LEU A 573 -24.21 -44.14 -16.36
CA LEU A 573 -23.49 -45.37 -16.70
C LEU A 573 -22.42 -45.69 -15.64
N ARG A 574 -21.62 -44.71 -15.19
CA ARG A 574 -20.65 -44.90 -14.10
C ARG A 574 -21.30 -45.31 -12.77
N LEU A 575 -22.57 -44.92 -12.54
CA LEU A 575 -23.37 -45.30 -11.38
C LEU A 575 -24.19 -46.59 -11.59
N ASN A 576 -24.02 -47.28 -12.72
CA ASN A 576 -24.77 -48.49 -13.09
C ASN A 576 -26.31 -48.28 -13.15
N LYS A 577 -26.75 -47.05 -13.44
CA LYS A 577 -28.15 -46.62 -13.56
C LYS A 577 -28.57 -46.60 -15.02
N HIS A 578 -28.80 -47.78 -15.57
CA HIS A 578 -29.02 -47.95 -17.01
C HIS A 578 -30.31 -47.32 -17.52
N GLU A 579 -31.41 -47.33 -16.76
CA GLU A 579 -32.68 -46.70 -17.16
C GLU A 579 -32.54 -45.18 -17.33
N GLU A 580 -31.96 -44.52 -16.33
CA GLU A 580 -31.75 -43.09 -16.37
C GLU A 580 -30.72 -42.68 -17.42
N ALA A 581 -29.73 -43.52 -17.71
CA ALA A 581 -28.79 -43.32 -18.80
C ALA A 581 -29.47 -43.34 -20.18
N VAL A 582 -30.43 -44.26 -20.40
CA VAL A 582 -31.22 -44.30 -21.65
C VAL A 582 -32.02 -43.02 -21.81
N ILE A 583 -32.75 -42.61 -20.77
CA ILE A 583 -33.56 -41.39 -20.77
C ILE A 583 -32.68 -40.16 -21.06
N ALA A 584 -31.53 -40.04 -20.39
CA ALA A 584 -30.62 -38.93 -20.63
C ALA A 584 -30.08 -38.90 -22.07
N THR A 585 -29.83 -40.06 -22.66
CA THR A 585 -29.36 -40.17 -24.06
C THR A 585 -30.46 -39.82 -25.06
N GLU A 586 -31.71 -40.25 -24.83
CA GLU A 586 -32.87 -39.86 -25.63
C GLU A 586 -33.09 -38.35 -25.60
N GLU A 587 -33.02 -37.75 -24.41
CA GLU A 587 -33.15 -36.30 -24.23
C GLU A 587 -31.99 -35.53 -24.86
N ALA A 588 -30.76 -36.06 -24.82
CA ALA A 588 -29.63 -35.48 -25.55
C ALA A 588 -29.92 -35.40 -27.05
N PHE A 589 -30.42 -36.48 -27.64
CA PHE A 589 -30.75 -36.52 -29.07
C PHE A 589 -31.91 -35.57 -29.43
N LYS A 590 -32.93 -35.46 -28.58
CA LYS A 590 -34.03 -34.49 -28.77
C LYS A 590 -33.53 -33.05 -28.69
N ALA A 591 -32.58 -32.78 -27.80
CA ALA A 591 -31.96 -31.46 -27.66
C ALA A 591 -31.03 -31.10 -28.83
N GLY A 592 -30.72 -32.03 -29.73
CA GLY A 592 -29.88 -31.79 -30.91
C GLY A 592 -28.47 -32.37 -30.81
N ALA A 593 -28.20 -33.27 -29.86
CA ALA A 593 -26.92 -33.96 -29.78
C ALA A 593 -26.65 -34.73 -31.09
N PRO A 594 -25.39 -34.72 -31.59
CA PRO A 594 -25.07 -35.39 -32.84
C PRO A 594 -25.29 -36.90 -32.71
N LYS A 595 -26.14 -37.45 -33.58
CA LYS A 595 -26.37 -38.90 -33.74
C LYS A 595 -25.24 -39.52 -34.56
N THR A 596 -24.04 -39.52 -33.98
CA THR A 596 -22.87 -40.22 -34.52
C THR A 596 -23.09 -41.73 -34.44
N ILE A 597 -22.36 -42.49 -35.27
CA ILE A 597 -22.47 -43.95 -35.29
C ILE A 597 -22.13 -44.52 -33.91
N ASP A 598 -21.07 -44.03 -33.26
CA ASP A 598 -20.65 -44.51 -31.94
C ASP A 598 -21.69 -44.20 -30.85
N ALA A 599 -22.31 -43.01 -30.88
CA ALA A 599 -23.36 -42.66 -29.93
C ALA A 599 -24.62 -43.52 -30.12
N LEU A 600 -25.00 -43.81 -31.36
CA LEU A 600 -26.14 -44.69 -31.67
C LEU A 600 -25.88 -46.14 -31.28
N LEU A 601 -24.66 -46.64 -31.48
CA LEU A 601 -24.26 -47.98 -31.04
C LEU A 601 -24.29 -48.09 -29.51
N ALA A 602 -23.67 -47.14 -28.80
CA ALA A 602 -23.69 -47.12 -27.34
C ALA A 602 -25.13 -47.06 -26.79
N TYR A 603 -26.01 -46.28 -27.44
CA TYR A 603 -27.42 -46.20 -27.09
C TYR A 603 -28.18 -47.51 -27.35
N ALA A 604 -27.96 -48.15 -28.50
CA ALA A 604 -28.57 -49.44 -28.84
C ALA A 604 -28.10 -50.57 -27.91
N ASP A 605 -26.80 -50.61 -27.59
CA ASP A 605 -26.21 -51.55 -26.65
C ASP A 605 -26.84 -51.39 -25.25
N LEU A 606 -27.06 -50.15 -24.81
CA LEU A 606 -27.71 -49.86 -23.54
C LEU A 606 -29.18 -50.30 -23.52
N LEU A 607 -29.93 -50.09 -24.61
CA LEU A 607 -31.31 -50.60 -24.75
C LEU A 607 -31.36 -52.13 -24.70
N ALA A 608 -30.41 -52.80 -25.36
CA ALA A 608 -30.30 -54.25 -25.34
C ALA A 608 -30.01 -54.80 -23.94
N GLN A 609 -29.13 -54.14 -23.17
CA GLN A 609 -28.87 -54.48 -21.75
C GLN A 609 -30.14 -54.34 -20.88
N MET A 610 -30.98 -53.35 -21.18
CA MET A 610 -32.28 -53.12 -20.53
C MET A 610 -33.40 -54.07 -21.01
N LYS A 611 -33.08 -55.06 -21.85
CA LYS A 611 -34.05 -55.99 -22.46
C LYS A 611 -35.11 -55.33 -23.34
N ARG A 612 -34.91 -54.06 -23.74
CA ARG A 612 -35.73 -53.35 -24.73
C ARG A 612 -35.29 -53.74 -26.14
N TYR A 613 -35.34 -55.03 -26.45
CA TYR A 613 -34.71 -55.61 -27.63
C TYR A 613 -35.27 -55.08 -28.95
N GLN A 614 -36.59 -54.83 -29.01
CA GLN A 614 -37.22 -54.33 -30.24
C GLN A 614 -36.69 -52.94 -30.61
N GLU A 615 -36.62 -52.03 -29.64
CA GLU A 615 -36.12 -50.67 -29.84
C GLU A 615 -34.61 -50.66 -30.14
N ALA A 616 -33.84 -51.54 -29.47
CA ALA A 616 -32.42 -51.71 -29.75
C ALA A 616 -32.18 -52.12 -31.22
N ILE A 617 -32.96 -53.08 -31.73
CA ILE A 617 -32.89 -53.54 -33.13
C ILE A 617 -33.15 -52.38 -34.10
N ASP A 618 -34.19 -51.58 -33.86
CA ASP A 618 -34.54 -50.45 -34.71
C ASP A 618 -33.39 -49.41 -34.77
N VAL A 619 -32.75 -49.14 -33.63
CA VAL A 619 -31.57 -48.25 -33.58
C VAL A 619 -30.38 -48.87 -34.32
N TYR A 620 -30.09 -50.17 -34.15
CA TYR A 620 -29.02 -50.82 -34.91
C TYR A 620 -29.25 -50.77 -36.42
N HIS A 621 -30.49 -50.90 -36.90
CA HIS A 621 -30.81 -50.69 -38.31
C HIS A 621 -30.49 -49.26 -38.76
N SER A 622 -30.82 -48.25 -37.95
CA SER A 622 -30.46 -46.85 -38.24
C SER A 622 -28.94 -46.62 -38.30
N VAL A 623 -28.16 -47.40 -37.55
CA VAL A 623 -26.68 -47.40 -37.62
C VAL A 623 -26.22 -47.95 -38.96
N ILE A 624 -26.80 -49.06 -39.43
CA ILE A 624 -26.45 -49.69 -40.72
C ILE A 624 -26.72 -48.75 -41.89
N GLU A 625 -27.84 -48.02 -41.87
CA GLU A 625 -28.19 -47.03 -42.89
C GLU A 625 -27.16 -45.89 -43.01
N LYS A 626 -26.49 -45.55 -41.90
CA LYS A 626 -25.43 -44.52 -41.84
C LYS A 626 -24.07 -44.99 -42.37
N LYS A 627 -23.98 -46.20 -42.95
CA LYS A 627 -22.76 -46.79 -43.52
C LYS A 627 -21.58 -46.82 -42.53
N PRO A 628 -21.71 -47.62 -41.45
CA PRO A 628 -20.66 -47.74 -40.44
C PRO A 628 -19.45 -48.50 -40.97
N ASN A 629 -18.33 -48.45 -40.26
CA ASN A 629 -17.15 -49.24 -40.65
C ASN A 629 -17.44 -50.75 -40.54
N GLN A 630 -16.56 -51.59 -41.12
CA GLN A 630 -16.81 -53.04 -41.20
C GLN A 630 -17.02 -53.68 -39.82
N SER A 631 -16.24 -53.29 -38.81
CA SER A 631 -16.37 -53.84 -37.45
C SER A 631 -17.66 -53.42 -36.76
N GLN A 632 -18.04 -52.14 -36.87
CA GLN A 632 -19.30 -51.59 -36.35
C GLN A 632 -20.52 -52.21 -37.05
N LEU A 633 -20.43 -52.43 -38.37
CA LEU A 633 -21.45 -53.12 -39.16
C LEU A 633 -21.66 -54.55 -38.67
N GLN A 634 -20.57 -55.30 -38.48
CA GLN A 634 -20.60 -56.67 -37.97
C GLN A 634 -21.18 -56.72 -36.55
N TRP A 635 -20.78 -55.79 -35.68
CA TRP A 635 -21.33 -55.68 -34.33
C TRP A 635 -22.84 -55.42 -34.33
N ALA A 636 -23.30 -54.41 -35.09
CA ALA A 636 -24.72 -54.07 -35.17
C ALA A 636 -25.56 -55.26 -35.67
N ARG A 637 -25.12 -55.95 -36.73
CA ARG A 637 -25.81 -57.14 -37.26
C ARG A 637 -25.84 -58.29 -36.24
N LEU A 638 -24.73 -58.54 -35.53
CA LEU A 638 -24.69 -59.57 -34.48
C LEU A 638 -25.67 -59.25 -33.34
N GLN A 639 -25.77 -57.98 -32.92
CA GLN A 639 -26.71 -57.59 -31.88
C GLN A 639 -28.17 -57.66 -32.33
N ILE A 640 -28.48 -57.38 -33.61
CA ILE A 640 -29.82 -57.59 -34.18
C ILE A 640 -30.22 -59.07 -34.10
N VAL A 641 -29.32 -59.98 -34.46
CA VAL A 641 -29.55 -61.44 -34.33
C VAL A 641 -29.86 -61.81 -32.88
N ARG A 642 -29.05 -61.33 -31.93
CA ARG A 642 -29.27 -61.58 -30.49
C ARG A 642 -30.59 -61.00 -29.99
N GLY A 643 -30.97 -59.81 -30.45
CA GLY A 643 -32.24 -59.19 -30.11
C GLY A 643 -33.45 -60.02 -30.55
N TRP A 644 -33.45 -60.52 -31.80
CA TRP A 644 -34.54 -61.38 -32.30
C TRP A 644 -34.62 -62.72 -31.58
N GLN A 645 -33.46 -63.30 -31.21
CA GLN A 645 -33.41 -64.51 -30.39
C GLN A 645 -34.00 -64.26 -29.00
N ALA A 646 -33.64 -63.16 -28.35
CA ALA A 646 -34.18 -62.81 -27.04
C ALA A 646 -35.70 -62.54 -27.06
N LEU A 647 -36.24 -62.07 -28.19
CA LEU A 647 -37.68 -61.90 -28.44
C LEU A 647 -38.41 -63.19 -28.84
N LYS A 648 -37.71 -64.33 -28.92
CA LYS A 648 -38.26 -65.63 -29.36
C LYS A 648 -38.92 -65.60 -30.74
N GLN A 649 -38.34 -64.84 -31.68
CA GLN A 649 -38.78 -64.79 -33.08
C GLN A 649 -37.74 -65.47 -34.00
N PRO A 650 -37.72 -66.82 -34.07
CA PRO A 650 -36.66 -67.56 -34.75
C PRO A 650 -36.61 -67.28 -36.26
N ASP A 651 -37.73 -66.97 -36.90
CA ASP A 651 -37.78 -66.67 -38.34
C ASP A 651 -37.04 -65.39 -38.69
N ARG A 652 -37.24 -64.32 -37.91
CA ARG A 652 -36.52 -63.06 -38.08
C ARG A 652 -35.06 -63.19 -37.70
N ALA A 653 -34.74 -63.96 -36.66
CA ALA A 653 -33.36 -64.26 -36.30
C ALA A 653 -32.62 -64.99 -37.42
N THR A 654 -33.25 -65.93 -38.15
CA THR A 654 -32.62 -66.59 -39.30
C THR A 654 -32.34 -65.66 -40.47
N VAL A 655 -33.22 -64.69 -40.75
CA VAL A 655 -33.00 -63.69 -41.80
C VAL A 655 -31.85 -62.76 -41.42
N ALA A 656 -31.85 -62.24 -40.20
CA ALA A 656 -30.76 -61.39 -39.69
C ALA A 656 -29.40 -62.12 -39.67
N LEU A 657 -29.39 -63.43 -39.42
CA LEU A 657 -28.18 -64.24 -39.43
C LEU A 657 -27.66 -64.50 -40.85
N ALA A 658 -28.56 -64.60 -41.85
CA ALA A 658 -28.17 -64.62 -43.26
C ALA A 658 -27.59 -63.27 -43.72
N GLU A 659 -28.14 -62.15 -43.22
CA GLU A 659 -27.63 -60.80 -43.49
C GLU A 659 -26.26 -60.54 -42.82
N LEU A 660 -25.96 -61.17 -41.69
CA LEU A 660 -24.63 -61.13 -41.07
C LEU A 660 -23.56 -61.76 -41.98
N GLY A 661 -23.90 -62.84 -42.70
CA GLY A 661 -23.03 -63.48 -43.69
C GLY A 661 -21.78 -64.14 -43.08
N GLN A 662 -20.82 -64.51 -43.94
CA GLN A 662 -19.49 -64.97 -43.50
C GLN A 662 -18.65 -63.77 -43.06
N THR A 663 -18.13 -63.84 -41.84
CA THR A 663 -17.30 -62.80 -41.23
C THR A 663 -15.88 -63.32 -41.02
N ASP A 664 -14.88 -62.46 -41.25
CA ASP A 664 -13.47 -62.77 -40.98
C ASP A 664 -13.14 -62.77 -39.47
N ASP A 665 -14.04 -62.26 -38.63
CA ASP A 665 -13.90 -62.28 -37.18
C ASP A 665 -14.29 -63.67 -36.62
N ALA A 666 -13.28 -64.38 -36.10
CA ALA A 666 -13.42 -65.73 -35.56
C ALA A 666 -14.41 -65.82 -34.38
N LEU A 667 -14.59 -64.74 -33.60
CA LEU A 667 -15.57 -64.71 -32.52
C LEU A 667 -16.97 -64.60 -33.08
N VAL A 668 -17.20 -63.67 -34.01
CA VAL A 668 -18.50 -63.47 -34.65
C VAL A 668 -18.94 -64.74 -35.37
N THR A 669 -18.02 -65.43 -36.06
CA THR A 669 -18.28 -66.71 -36.75
C THR A 669 -18.61 -67.86 -35.80
N ARG A 670 -17.95 -67.95 -34.64
CA ARG A 670 -18.29 -68.93 -33.60
C ARG A 670 -19.67 -68.64 -33.00
N PHE A 671 -19.96 -67.38 -32.71
CA PHE A 671 -21.25 -66.96 -32.17
C PHE A 671 -22.40 -67.20 -33.15
N SER A 672 -22.23 -66.84 -34.43
CA SER A 672 -23.25 -67.07 -35.46
C SER A 672 -23.54 -68.57 -35.64
N SER A 673 -22.51 -69.42 -35.60
CA SER A 673 -22.67 -70.89 -35.67
C SER A 673 -23.45 -71.45 -34.48
N SER A 674 -23.13 -71.00 -33.26
CA SER A 674 -23.83 -71.40 -32.03
C SER A 674 -25.30 -70.98 -32.03
N ILE A 675 -25.60 -69.75 -32.48
CA ILE A 675 -26.97 -69.25 -32.58
C ILE A 675 -27.74 -70.01 -33.67
N HIS A 676 -27.10 -70.34 -34.79
CA HIS A 676 -27.71 -71.13 -35.86
C HIS A 676 -28.10 -72.55 -35.39
N GLU A 677 -27.28 -73.19 -34.54
CA GLU A 677 -27.62 -74.48 -33.91
C GLU A 677 -28.77 -74.34 -32.89
N SER A 678 -28.76 -73.29 -32.06
CA SER A 678 -29.83 -73.00 -31.10
C SER A 678 -31.19 -72.81 -31.78
N ILE A 679 -31.25 -72.04 -32.88
CA ILE A 679 -32.50 -71.81 -33.62
C ILE A 679 -32.99 -73.10 -34.29
N LYS A 680 -32.08 -73.97 -34.76
CA LYS A 680 -32.44 -75.30 -35.29
C LYS A 680 -33.04 -76.21 -34.23
N GLN A 681 -32.50 -76.21 -33.01
CA GLN A 681 -33.03 -76.99 -31.89
C GLN A 681 -34.39 -76.48 -31.42
N GLU A 682 -34.59 -75.16 -31.32
CA GLU A 682 -35.88 -74.56 -30.96
C GLU A 682 -36.99 -74.86 -31.98
N ARG A 683 -36.66 -74.96 -33.27
CA ARG A 683 -37.61 -75.37 -34.33
C ARG A 683 -37.98 -76.86 -34.31
N GLN A 684 -37.19 -77.72 -33.64
CA GLN A 684 -37.42 -79.16 -33.57
C GLN A 684 -38.28 -79.61 -32.36
N LEU A 685 -38.58 -78.71 -31.42
CA LEU A 685 -39.47 -78.98 -30.28
C LEU A 685 -40.95 -78.76 -30.66
N PRO A 686 -41.87 -79.74 -30.47
CA PRO A 686 -43.31 -79.55 -30.73
C PRO A 686 -43.95 -78.53 -29.77
N GLN A 687 -44.84 -77.68 -30.30
CA GLN A 687 -45.79 -76.90 -29.50
C GLN A 687 -46.84 -77.85 -28.88
N GLU A 688 -46.59 -78.34 -27.66
CA GLU A 688 -47.63 -78.96 -26.83
C GLU A 688 -48.02 -78.00 -25.69
N GLY A 689 -49.27 -77.52 -25.73
CA GLY A 689 -49.94 -76.83 -24.61
C GLY A 689 -50.48 -75.43 -24.95
N LEU A 690 -51.74 -75.38 -25.41
CA LEU A 690 -52.64 -74.23 -25.28
C LEU A 690 -53.03 -74.00 -23.82
#